data_AF-A0A942RA94-F1
#
_entry.id   AF-A0A942RA94-F1
#
_cell.length_a   1.000
_cell.length_b   1.000
_cell.length_c   1.000
_cell.angle_alpha   90.00
_cell.angle_beta   90.00
_cell.angle_gamma   90.00
#
_symmetry.space_group_name_H-M   'P 1'
#
loop_
_entity.id
_entity.type
_entity.pdbx_description
1 polymer ?
#
loop_
_entity_poly.entity_id
_entity_poly.type
_entity_poly.pdbx_seq_one_letter_code
_entity_poly.pdbx_strand_id
1 'polypeptide(L)'
;MGFLKKLKLKQRFIISLIIANAIIFSIFGYIVYSNRVKTTTATIDSVMYGNLLDLISLFDIADFNQNINKTEASNALNQLLYSININDSEIEYELRDAFNNFGNKIETDHGFYRQTLDFLDKKLPLKKYYDTGYPFVVSYDGIVLIHPEIRHRNISSEPYFQEFTKTDFGKYKRINPDSNKKEWIYFMKAPAHSLYVCAVVMEDDIITNPINKVMRLTYASLFVAFSLFLALINWLANTVLKPIKRISSVLNFISAGDIRKEVKVTGNDEITEIAVSANKIIAALKDKSIFAKEIEKGNFAHKFKPLSEYDELGRALLEMRDSLQKSQKTEAERKAEDQKRNWVTGGLAKFAELLRLNNEDLDKLSYSIISNLVTYLNANQGGIFILNDNDEHHKFLELKGCYAYERKKFLEKKIDIEEGLIGACFLEQSTNYITDLPYDYVHITSGLGGARPKCLILVPLVINQECFGVIEIGSFYEFEKHEIEFIEKIAESIASTINMVKTNFRTAELLKQSQIQQEEMRAQEEEMRQNMEELHATQEEMERKSLEMEGIMTALDTSNYIVIYDLSGKVLSINDPYLKLLGIRRDDVVGKSHSDNLVLNEEQRQNYNRFWQDLREGIIKKEQNKVHINGKEYWMQETYGPIFDSYGKPYKIFKVAYDISENVYQSQKLEEQQRIIEKNIQELNDSKLKVLRQSVEMEGYVQAINNALPSIEYDLHGKIIFINDAYMRFARKFGPIKREDLMDKYHHDFLISDDYADSEDYRKFWEGLQAGQVQVIESQKKMNDKTIWIREFYTPVKDEREQVFKIIRFNFDITDQKINEEAKNELDDKIKDLEKKLAQQTKKQ
;
A
#
# COMPACT_ATOMS: atom_id res chain seq x y z
N MET A 1 10.16 -71.81 3.03
CA MET A 1 10.74 -72.59 1.90
C MET A 1 11.41 -73.92 2.31
N GLY A 2 12.16 -73.99 3.41
CA GLY A 2 12.86 -75.22 3.83
C GLY A 2 11.96 -76.43 4.14
N PHE A 3 10.77 -76.20 4.70
CA PHE A 3 9.80 -77.26 5.02
C PHE A 3 9.16 -77.89 3.76
N LEU A 4 8.82 -77.08 2.75
CA LEU A 4 8.32 -77.54 1.46
C LEU A 4 9.38 -78.32 0.66
N LYS A 5 10.67 -77.98 0.81
CA LYS A 5 11.78 -78.75 0.23
C LYS A 5 11.95 -80.11 0.93
N LYS A 6 11.83 -80.17 2.26
CA LYS A 6 11.86 -81.41 3.06
C LYS A 6 10.66 -82.33 2.76
N LEU A 7 9.48 -81.77 2.53
CA LEU A 7 8.28 -82.54 2.18
C LEU A 7 8.39 -83.18 0.78
N LYS A 8 8.91 -82.43 -0.21
CA LYS A 8 9.17 -82.96 -1.56
C LYS A 8 10.26 -84.04 -1.57
N LEU A 9 11.28 -83.93 -0.71
CA LEU A 9 12.30 -84.97 -0.56
C LEU A 9 11.72 -86.26 0.04
N LYS A 10 10.92 -86.16 1.11
CA LYS A 10 10.26 -87.33 1.72
C LYS A 10 9.29 -88.02 0.76
N GLN A 11 8.52 -87.27 -0.04
CA GLN A 11 7.65 -87.85 -1.07
C GLN A 11 8.43 -88.59 -2.16
N ARG A 12 9.54 -88.00 -2.66
CA ARG A 12 10.40 -88.69 -3.65
C ARG A 12 11.04 -89.96 -3.07
N PHE A 13 11.42 -89.94 -1.80
CA PHE A 13 12.00 -91.10 -1.13
C PHE A 13 10.99 -92.25 -0.98
N ILE A 14 9.75 -91.94 -0.56
CA ILE A 14 8.68 -92.95 -0.43
C ILE A 14 8.29 -93.53 -1.80
N ILE A 15 8.17 -92.70 -2.84
CA ILE A 15 7.88 -93.16 -4.21
C ILE A 15 9.01 -94.06 -4.73
N SER A 16 10.27 -93.69 -4.50
CA SER A 16 11.42 -94.50 -4.91
C SER A 16 11.48 -95.85 -4.18
N LEU A 17 11.13 -95.87 -2.89
CA LEU A 17 11.13 -97.10 -2.08
C LEU A 17 10.03 -98.08 -2.55
N ILE A 18 8.88 -97.56 -2.95
CA ILE A 18 7.76 -98.36 -3.48
C ILE A 18 8.10 -98.93 -4.85
N ILE A 19 8.71 -98.14 -5.74
CA ILE A 19 9.16 -98.62 -7.06
C ILE A 19 10.25 -99.69 -6.90
N ALA A 20 11.22 -99.48 -6.00
CA ALA A 20 12.26 -100.48 -5.73
C ALA A 20 11.67 -101.80 -5.22
N ASN A 21 10.70 -101.76 -4.31
CA ASN A 21 10.03 -102.97 -3.80
C ASN A 21 9.20 -103.69 -4.88
N ALA A 22 8.54 -102.97 -5.78
CA ALA A 22 7.80 -103.57 -6.88
C ALA A 22 8.72 -104.29 -7.89
N ILE A 23 9.90 -103.73 -8.16
CA ILE A 23 10.91 -104.35 -9.02
C ILE A 23 11.50 -105.60 -8.36
N ILE A 24 11.81 -105.54 -7.06
CA ILE A 24 12.34 -106.68 -6.29
C ILE A 24 11.32 -107.84 -6.26
N PHE A 25 10.03 -107.57 -6.03
CA PHE A 25 8.98 -108.60 -6.05
C PHE A 25 8.83 -109.27 -7.43
N SER A 26 8.99 -108.51 -8.51
CA SER A 26 8.89 -109.03 -9.88
C SER A 26 10.07 -109.95 -10.23
N ILE A 27 11.29 -109.57 -9.82
CA ILE A 27 12.51 -110.38 -10.00
C ILE A 27 12.43 -111.66 -9.15
N PHE A 28 11.95 -111.56 -7.92
CA PHE A 28 11.78 -112.72 -7.03
C PHE A 28 10.74 -113.71 -7.56
N GLY A 29 9.63 -113.22 -8.14
CA GLY A 29 8.63 -114.05 -8.81
C GLY A 29 9.19 -114.85 -9.99
N TYR A 30 10.08 -114.26 -10.78
CA TYR A 30 10.72 -114.95 -11.91
C TYR A 30 11.76 -116.00 -11.47
N ILE A 31 12.52 -115.74 -10.40
CA ILE A 31 13.49 -116.70 -9.86
C ILE A 31 12.79 -117.91 -9.24
N VAL A 32 11.69 -117.70 -8.50
CA VAL A 32 10.87 -118.78 -7.96
C VAL A 32 10.21 -119.61 -9.08
N TYR A 33 9.81 -118.97 -10.19
CA TYR A 33 9.27 -119.62 -11.38
C TYR A 33 10.25 -120.60 -12.03
N SER A 34 11.50 -120.16 -12.29
CA SER A 34 12.55 -120.98 -12.89
C SER A 34 12.89 -122.23 -12.05
N ASN A 35 13.02 -122.06 -10.73
CA ASN A 35 13.42 -123.15 -9.83
C ASN A 35 12.31 -124.18 -9.60
N ARG A 36 11.03 -123.77 -9.57
CA ARG A 36 9.89 -124.70 -9.40
C ARG A 36 9.68 -125.61 -10.61
N VAL A 37 9.88 -125.13 -11.83
CA VAL A 37 9.66 -125.96 -13.03
C VAL A 37 10.63 -127.15 -13.07
N LYS A 38 11.91 -126.94 -12.73
CA LYS A 38 12.93 -128.01 -12.69
C LYS A 38 12.74 -129.01 -11.55
N THR A 39 12.26 -128.57 -10.39
CA THR A 39 11.95 -129.49 -9.28
C THR A 39 10.69 -130.31 -9.57
N THR A 40 9.69 -129.72 -10.22
CA THR A 40 8.42 -130.40 -10.53
C THR A 40 8.63 -131.59 -11.48
N THR A 41 9.46 -131.47 -12.51
CA THR A 41 9.76 -132.59 -13.44
C THR A 41 10.51 -133.75 -12.76
N ALA A 42 11.47 -133.46 -11.89
CA ALA A 42 12.18 -134.49 -11.11
C ALA A 42 11.26 -135.21 -10.11
N THR A 43 10.28 -134.48 -9.54
CA THR A 43 9.29 -135.06 -8.62
C THR A 43 8.31 -135.98 -9.36
N ILE A 44 7.89 -135.61 -10.57
CA ILE A 44 6.98 -136.43 -11.40
C ILE A 44 7.63 -137.74 -11.81
N ASP A 45 8.91 -137.74 -12.18
CA ASP A 45 9.63 -138.97 -12.54
C ASP A 45 9.64 -139.98 -11.39
N SER A 46 9.86 -139.51 -10.15
CA SER A 46 9.82 -140.34 -8.94
C SER A 46 8.41 -140.87 -8.64
N VAL A 47 7.37 -140.04 -8.80
CA VAL A 47 5.97 -140.46 -8.62
C VAL A 47 5.58 -141.53 -9.66
N MET A 48 5.97 -141.36 -10.92
CA MET A 48 5.66 -142.33 -11.98
C MET A 48 6.42 -143.65 -11.83
N TYR A 49 7.66 -143.60 -11.34
CA TYR A 49 8.42 -144.81 -10.97
C TYR A 49 7.68 -145.63 -9.90
N GLY A 50 7.24 -144.99 -8.81
CA GLY A 50 6.46 -145.65 -7.76
C GLY A 50 5.13 -146.21 -8.28
N ASN A 51 4.41 -145.44 -9.10
CA ASN A 51 3.14 -145.87 -9.70
C ASN A 51 3.29 -147.11 -10.60
N LEU A 52 4.40 -147.23 -11.33
CA LEU A 52 4.68 -148.41 -12.17
C LEU A 52 5.10 -149.63 -11.34
N LEU A 53 5.85 -149.45 -10.25
CA LEU A 53 6.14 -150.52 -9.29
C LEU A 53 4.85 -151.07 -8.66
N ASP A 54 3.95 -150.19 -8.21
CA ASP A 54 2.64 -150.58 -7.69
C ASP A 54 1.85 -151.39 -8.72
N LEU A 55 1.92 -151.00 -10.00
CA LEU A 55 1.28 -151.74 -11.09
C LEU A 55 1.88 -153.14 -11.29
N ILE A 56 3.21 -153.29 -11.21
CA ILE A 56 3.86 -154.60 -11.31
C ILE A 56 3.43 -155.49 -10.13
N SER A 57 3.33 -154.95 -8.91
CA SER A 57 2.88 -155.71 -7.74
C SER A 57 1.46 -156.31 -7.88
N LEU A 58 0.60 -155.70 -8.70
CA LEU A 58 -0.73 -156.24 -8.99
C LEU A 58 -0.68 -157.54 -9.81
N PHE A 59 0.37 -157.75 -10.61
CA PHE A 59 0.61 -159.02 -11.30
C PHE A 59 1.01 -160.10 -10.30
N ASP A 60 1.90 -159.80 -9.35
CA ASP A 60 2.35 -160.75 -8.32
C ASP A 60 1.19 -161.19 -7.38
N ILE A 61 0.29 -160.27 -7.03
CA ILE A 61 -0.89 -160.57 -6.20
C ILE A 61 -1.91 -161.45 -6.94
N ALA A 62 -2.03 -161.30 -8.26
CA ALA A 62 -2.95 -162.11 -9.06
C ALA A 62 -2.51 -163.59 -9.13
N ASP A 63 -1.19 -163.84 -9.23
CA ASP A 63 -0.63 -165.20 -9.23
C ASP A 63 -0.68 -165.87 -7.84
N PHE A 64 -0.52 -165.11 -6.75
CA PHE A 64 -0.58 -165.63 -5.37
C PHE A 64 -2.00 -166.12 -4.97
N ASN A 65 -3.05 -165.37 -5.32
CA ASN A 65 -4.43 -165.70 -4.97
C ASN A 65 -4.96 -167.00 -5.62
N GLN A 66 -4.39 -167.45 -6.75
CA GLN A 66 -4.79 -168.71 -7.38
C GLN A 66 -4.05 -169.94 -6.85
N ASN A 67 -2.83 -169.79 -6.33
CA ASN A 67 -2.10 -170.89 -5.68
C ASN A 67 -2.77 -171.34 -4.36
N ILE A 68 -3.44 -170.43 -3.64
CA ILE A 68 -4.20 -170.73 -2.41
C ILE A 68 -5.36 -171.71 -2.69
N ASN A 69 -6.05 -171.59 -3.83
CA ASN A 69 -7.16 -172.48 -4.21
C ASN A 69 -6.74 -173.94 -4.44
N LYS A 70 -5.46 -174.22 -4.76
CA LYS A 70 -4.94 -175.60 -4.88
C LYS A 70 -4.68 -176.24 -3.51
N THR A 71 -4.29 -175.45 -2.50
CA THR A 71 -3.97 -175.93 -1.16
C THR A 71 -5.23 -176.20 -0.32
N GLU A 72 -6.30 -175.43 -0.53
CA GLU A 72 -7.59 -175.65 0.16
C GLU A 72 -8.29 -176.96 -0.27
N ALA A 73 -8.12 -177.41 -1.53
CA ALA A 73 -8.64 -178.70 -1.98
C ALA A 73 -7.92 -179.91 -1.34
N SER A 74 -6.61 -179.78 -1.03
CA SER A 74 -5.83 -180.82 -0.35
C SER A 74 -6.16 -180.91 1.14
N ASN A 75 -6.46 -179.79 1.79
CA ASN A 75 -6.86 -179.75 3.20
C ASN A 75 -8.29 -180.25 3.46
N ALA A 76 -9.21 -180.10 2.51
CA ALA A 76 -10.56 -180.65 2.61
C ALA A 76 -10.57 -182.20 2.62
N LEU A 77 -9.65 -182.85 1.91
CA LEU A 77 -9.51 -184.30 1.89
C LEU A 77 -8.96 -184.86 3.22
N ASN A 78 -7.98 -184.17 3.81
CA ASN A 78 -7.42 -184.55 5.12
C ASN A 78 -8.45 -184.39 6.26
N GLN A 79 -9.39 -183.44 6.16
CA GLN A 79 -10.50 -183.32 7.11
C GLN A 79 -11.60 -184.38 6.92
N LEU A 80 -11.80 -184.90 5.70
CA LEU A 80 -12.75 -185.98 5.44
C LEU A 80 -12.22 -187.34 5.94
N LEU A 81 -10.90 -187.59 5.85
CA LEU A 81 -10.26 -188.79 6.39
C LEU A 81 -10.21 -188.83 7.92
N TYR A 82 -10.23 -187.67 8.61
CA TYR A 82 -10.25 -187.62 10.08
C TYR A 82 -11.65 -187.68 10.70
N SER A 83 -12.71 -187.50 9.89
CA SER A 83 -14.12 -187.44 10.35
C SER A 83 -14.91 -188.72 10.11
N ILE A 84 -14.32 -189.70 9.42
CA ILE A 84 -14.93 -191.00 9.13
C ILE A 84 -14.19 -192.06 9.96
N ASN A 85 -14.69 -192.32 11.17
CA ASN A 85 -14.22 -193.37 12.07
C ASN A 85 -14.66 -194.75 11.55
N ILE A 86 -14.02 -195.24 10.48
CA ILE A 86 -14.27 -196.56 9.90
C ILE A 86 -13.07 -197.46 10.24
N ASN A 87 -13.27 -198.37 11.19
CA ASN A 87 -12.35 -199.46 11.51
C ASN A 87 -12.49 -200.61 10.50
N ASP A 88 -12.28 -200.32 9.21
CA ASP A 88 -12.27 -201.36 8.18
C ASP A 88 -11.12 -201.09 7.19
N SER A 89 -10.03 -201.86 7.33
CA SER A 89 -8.76 -201.65 6.63
C SER A 89 -8.81 -201.89 5.12
N GLU A 90 -9.92 -202.41 4.60
CA GLU A 90 -10.11 -202.63 3.16
C GLU A 90 -10.60 -201.36 2.41
N ILE A 91 -11.31 -200.46 3.09
CA ILE A 91 -11.88 -199.23 2.47
C ILE A 91 -10.84 -198.11 2.36
N GLU A 92 -9.86 -198.04 3.27
CA GLU A 92 -8.80 -197.03 3.24
C GLU A 92 -7.84 -197.20 2.04
N TYR A 93 -7.62 -198.45 1.61
CA TYR A 93 -6.76 -198.76 0.47
C TYR A 93 -7.43 -198.38 -0.87
N GLU A 94 -8.73 -198.66 -1.06
CA GLU A 94 -9.46 -198.29 -2.28
C GLU A 94 -9.59 -196.75 -2.45
N LEU A 95 -9.77 -196.00 -1.35
CA LEU A 95 -9.87 -194.54 -1.40
C LEU A 95 -8.54 -193.84 -1.73
N ARG A 96 -7.40 -194.39 -1.27
CA ARG A 96 -6.08 -193.86 -1.63
C ARG A 96 -5.69 -194.17 -3.07
N ASP A 97 -6.09 -195.33 -3.60
CA ASP A 97 -5.79 -195.72 -4.99
C ASP A 97 -6.64 -194.93 -6.02
N ALA A 98 -7.90 -194.61 -5.69
CA ALA A 98 -8.74 -193.73 -6.50
C ALA A 98 -8.20 -192.28 -6.56
N PHE A 99 -7.60 -191.76 -5.48
CA PHE A 99 -7.10 -190.38 -5.43
C PHE A 99 -5.76 -190.19 -6.15
N ASN A 100 -4.86 -191.18 -6.07
CA ASN A 100 -3.62 -191.17 -6.85
C ASN A 100 -3.88 -191.20 -8.37
N ASN A 101 -4.98 -191.80 -8.81
CA ASN A 101 -5.42 -191.76 -10.21
C ASN A 101 -6.07 -190.42 -10.62
N PHE A 102 -6.56 -189.60 -9.69
CA PHE A 102 -7.07 -188.25 -9.98
C PHE A 102 -5.94 -187.20 -10.05
N GLY A 103 -4.87 -187.39 -9.28
CA GLY A 103 -3.69 -186.51 -9.26
C GLY A 103 -2.86 -186.52 -10.54
N ASN A 104 -2.85 -187.64 -11.29
CA ASN A 104 -2.03 -187.78 -12.49
C ASN A 104 -2.67 -187.25 -13.79
N LYS A 105 -3.84 -186.58 -13.74
CA LYS A 105 -4.56 -186.10 -14.95
C LYS A 105 -4.59 -184.58 -15.13
N ILE A 106 -3.86 -183.81 -14.33
CA ILE A 106 -3.75 -182.34 -14.46
C ILE A 106 -2.28 -181.90 -14.45
N GLU A 107 -1.47 -182.54 -15.29
CA GLU A 107 -0.22 -181.99 -15.82
C GLU A 107 -0.29 -182.06 -17.35
N THR A 108 -0.55 -180.91 -18.00
CA THR A 108 0.08 -180.45 -19.26
C THR A 108 -0.61 -179.16 -19.77
N ASP A 109 0.13 -178.06 -19.65
CA ASP A 109 0.28 -176.92 -20.57
C ASP A 109 -0.87 -175.99 -21.07
N HIS A 110 -0.55 -174.69 -21.14
CA HIS A 110 -1.22 -173.55 -21.82
C HIS A 110 -2.54 -172.89 -21.31
N GLY A 111 -3.19 -173.36 -20.25
CA GLY A 111 -4.38 -172.68 -19.68
C GLY A 111 -4.11 -171.52 -18.71
N PHE A 112 -2.90 -171.45 -18.13
CA PHE A 112 -2.58 -170.68 -16.92
C PHE A 112 -2.42 -169.16 -17.16
N TYR A 113 -1.91 -168.74 -18.32
CA TYR A 113 -1.57 -167.32 -18.61
C TYR A 113 -2.78 -166.43 -18.95
N ARG A 114 -3.91 -167.02 -19.36
CA ARG A 114 -5.06 -166.28 -19.91
C ARG A 114 -5.95 -165.64 -18.84
N GLN A 115 -6.06 -166.25 -17.66
CA GLN A 115 -6.96 -165.77 -16.60
C GLN A 115 -6.41 -164.55 -15.84
N THR A 116 -5.09 -164.48 -15.59
CA THR A 116 -4.45 -163.33 -14.94
C THR A 116 -4.56 -162.06 -15.79
N LEU A 117 -4.40 -162.19 -17.12
CA LEU A 117 -4.58 -161.07 -18.06
C LEU A 117 -6.03 -160.56 -18.08
N ASP A 118 -7.04 -161.43 -18.06
CA ASP A 118 -8.46 -161.03 -18.01
C ASP A 118 -8.84 -160.25 -16.74
N PHE A 119 -8.24 -160.60 -15.59
CA PHE A 119 -8.46 -159.87 -14.32
C PHE A 119 -7.90 -158.45 -14.39
N LEU A 120 -6.67 -158.30 -14.87
CA LEU A 120 -5.98 -157.03 -14.95
C LEU A 120 -6.57 -156.12 -16.05
N ASP A 121 -7.06 -156.70 -17.13
CA ASP A 121 -7.69 -155.99 -18.23
C ASP A 121 -8.97 -155.25 -17.82
N LYS A 122 -9.69 -155.75 -16.80
CA LYS A 122 -10.86 -155.06 -16.22
C LYS A 122 -10.49 -153.93 -15.25
N LYS A 123 -9.36 -154.03 -14.54
CA LYS A 123 -9.00 -153.08 -13.47
C LYS A 123 -8.07 -151.97 -13.92
N LEU A 124 -7.11 -152.25 -14.79
CA LEU A 124 -6.09 -151.30 -15.20
C LEU A 124 -6.63 -150.05 -15.90
N PRO A 125 -7.59 -150.14 -16.84
CA PRO A 125 -8.13 -148.96 -17.52
C PRO A 125 -8.85 -147.95 -16.61
N LEU A 126 -9.25 -148.36 -15.40
CA LEU A 126 -9.92 -147.48 -14.42
C LEU A 126 -8.94 -146.59 -13.63
N LYS A 127 -7.64 -146.90 -13.63
CA LYS A 127 -6.63 -146.12 -12.91
C LYS A 127 -6.22 -144.92 -13.79
N LYS A 128 -6.55 -143.71 -13.36
CA LYS A 128 -6.11 -142.47 -14.02
C LYS A 128 -4.85 -141.90 -13.37
N TYR A 129 -3.93 -141.41 -14.19
CA TYR A 129 -2.77 -140.65 -13.76
C TYR A 129 -2.98 -139.18 -14.09
N TYR A 130 -3.08 -138.33 -13.07
CA TYR A 130 -3.53 -136.94 -13.20
C TYR A 130 -4.93 -136.86 -13.85
N ASP A 131 -5.25 -135.78 -14.56
CA ASP A 131 -6.58 -135.57 -15.12
C ASP A 131 -6.87 -136.52 -16.31
N THR A 132 -5.83 -136.88 -17.09
CA THR A 132 -6.00 -137.55 -18.39
C THR A 132 -5.13 -138.79 -18.66
N GLY A 133 -4.15 -139.09 -17.83
CA GLY A 133 -3.22 -140.21 -18.04
C GLY A 133 -3.80 -141.59 -17.70
N TYR A 134 -3.21 -142.66 -18.25
CA TYR A 134 -3.69 -144.03 -18.10
C TYR A 134 -2.57 -145.08 -18.23
N PRO A 135 -2.71 -146.28 -17.63
CA PRO A 135 -1.77 -147.38 -17.81
C PRO A 135 -2.06 -148.26 -19.03
N PHE A 136 -1.03 -148.93 -19.54
CA PHE A 136 -1.14 -150.00 -20.52
C PHE A 136 0.01 -151.01 -20.36
N VAL A 137 -0.13 -152.22 -20.92
CA VAL A 137 0.80 -153.33 -20.74
C VAL A 137 1.14 -153.94 -22.09
N VAL A 138 2.42 -154.27 -22.29
CA VAL A 138 2.96 -154.76 -23.56
C VAL A 138 3.83 -155.99 -23.29
N SER A 139 3.78 -157.01 -24.15
CA SER A 139 4.71 -158.14 -24.08
C SER A 139 6.13 -157.75 -24.50
N TYR A 140 7.11 -158.59 -24.18
CA TYR A 140 8.49 -158.42 -24.67
C TYR A 140 8.61 -158.49 -26.20
N ASP A 141 7.68 -159.16 -26.86
CA ASP A 141 7.64 -159.27 -28.33
C ASP A 141 6.95 -158.06 -28.99
N GLY A 142 6.53 -157.08 -28.17
CA GLY A 142 5.88 -155.86 -28.63
C GLY A 142 4.39 -155.99 -28.86
N ILE A 143 3.71 -157.02 -28.36
CA ILE A 143 2.25 -157.14 -28.47
C ILE A 143 1.60 -156.38 -27.32
N VAL A 144 0.75 -155.41 -27.63
CA VAL A 144 -0.03 -154.70 -26.60
C VAL A 144 -1.08 -155.65 -26.02
N LEU A 145 -0.94 -155.97 -24.73
CA LEU A 145 -1.83 -156.90 -24.05
C LEU A 145 -3.01 -156.19 -23.42
N ILE A 146 -2.76 -155.04 -22.79
CA ILE A 146 -3.79 -154.25 -22.11
C ILE A 146 -3.60 -152.80 -22.54
N HIS A 147 -4.58 -152.21 -23.19
CA HIS A 147 -4.64 -150.79 -23.52
C HIS A 147 -6.09 -150.36 -23.60
N PRO A 148 -6.43 -149.09 -23.29
CA PRO A 148 -7.79 -148.59 -23.46
C PRO A 148 -8.35 -148.69 -24.89
N GLU A 149 -7.51 -148.81 -25.92
CA GLU A 149 -7.91 -148.59 -27.33
C GLU A 149 -7.22 -149.56 -28.32
N ILE A 150 -5.90 -149.76 -28.23
CA ILE A 150 -5.12 -150.48 -29.27
C ILE A 150 -4.68 -151.91 -28.88
N ARG A 151 -5.60 -152.74 -28.37
CA ARG A 151 -5.29 -154.10 -27.90
C ARG A 151 -4.85 -155.04 -29.03
N HIS A 152 -3.97 -155.99 -28.71
CA HIS A 152 -3.37 -156.98 -29.62
C HIS A 152 -2.56 -156.41 -30.79
N ARG A 153 -2.39 -155.08 -30.86
CA ARG A 153 -1.53 -154.44 -31.86
C ARG A 153 -0.07 -154.77 -31.55
N ASN A 154 0.67 -155.17 -32.57
CA ASN A 154 2.12 -155.29 -32.47
C ASN A 154 2.75 -153.90 -32.64
N ILE A 155 3.40 -153.41 -31.59
CA ILE A 155 4.09 -152.12 -31.52
C ILE A 155 5.61 -152.27 -31.55
N SER A 156 6.14 -153.46 -31.89
CA SER A 156 7.59 -153.69 -31.96
C SER A 156 8.33 -152.74 -32.92
N SER A 157 7.65 -152.26 -33.97
CA SER A 157 8.17 -151.27 -34.91
C SER A 157 8.05 -149.82 -34.45
N GLU A 158 7.33 -149.54 -33.36
CA GLU A 158 7.11 -148.18 -32.88
C GLU A 158 8.38 -147.62 -32.20
N PRO A 159 8.77 -146.35 -32.46
CA PRO A 159 10.02 -145.79 -31.92
C PRO A 159 10.13 -145.81 -30.40
N TYR A 160 9.01 -145.63 -29.70
CA TYR A 160 9.00 -145.64 -28.23
C TYR A 160 9.19 -147.04 -27.65
N PHE A 161 8.78 -148.10 -28.36
CA PHE A 161 9.00 -149.48 -27.92
C PHE A 161 10.48 -149.86 -27.99
N GLN A 162 11.23 -149.31 -28.95
CA GLN A 162 12.68 -149.49 -29.04
C GLN A 162 13.44 -148.93 -27.82
N GLU A 163 12.83 -148.02 -27.05
CA GLU A 163 13.39 -147.58 -25.77
C GLU A 163 13.11 -148.58 -24.63
N PHE A 164 12.02 -149.35 -24.72
CA PHE A 164 11.64 -150.31 -23.68
C PHE A 164 12.69 -151.42 -23.54
N THR A 165 13.31 -151.80 -24.65
CA THR A 165 14.35 -152.84 -24.68
C THR A 165 15.70 -152.38 -24.15
N LYS A 166 15.94 -151.06 -24.01
CA LYS A 166 17.24 -150.50 -23.63
C LYS A 166 17.46 -150.38 -22.12
N THR A 167 16.40 -150.19 -21.35
CA THR A 167 16.46 -149.89 -19.91
C THR A 167 15.32 -150.56 -19.15
N ASP A 168 15.53 -150.87 -17.87
CA ASP A 168 14.49 -151.48 -17.03
C ASP A 168 13.39 -150.49 -16.64
N PHE A 169 13.71 -149.20 -16.54
CA PHE A 169 12.73 -148.12 -16.41
C PHE A 169 13.18 -146.94 -17.25
N GLY A 170 12.24 -146.38 -17.99
CA GLY A 170 12.49 -145.20 -18.79
C GLY A 170 11.22 -144.43 -19.09
N LYS A 171 11.40 -143.35 -19.84
CA LYS A 171 10.30 -142.55 -20.35
C LYS A 171 10.59 -142.10 -21.78
N TYR A 172 9.53 -141.94 -22.54
CA TYR A 172 9.58 -141.46 -23.91
C TYR A 172 8.56 -140.36 -24.11
N LYS A 173 8.99 -139.23 -24.68
CA LYS A 173 8.07 -138.16 -25.06
C LYS A 173 7.60 -138.37 -26.48
N ARG A 174 6.29 -138.35 -26.68
CA ARG A 174 5.71 -138.32 -28.03
C ARG A 174 4.60 -137.29 -28.12
N ILE A 175 4.15 -137.06 -29.34
CA ILE A 175 2.86 -136.43 -29.58
C ILE A 175 1.86 -137.58 -29.69
N ASN A 176 0.84 -137.56 -28.85
CA ASN A 176 -0.27 -138.49 -28.95
C ASN A 176 -0.91 -138.32 -30.34
N PRO A 177 -0.98 -139.37 -31.17
CA PRO A 177 -1.51 -139.27 -32.53
C PRO A 177 -3.00 -138.89 -32.56
N ASP A 178 -3.78 -139.27 -31.55
CA ASP A 178 -5.23 -139.04 -31.51
C ASP A 178 -5.58 -137.66 -30.94
N SER A 179 -4.86 -137.22 -29.90
CA SER A 179 -5.13 -135.93 -29.25
C SER A 179 -4.27 -134.77 -29.77
N ASN A 180 -3.23 -135.06 -30.57
CA ASN A 180 -2.19 -134.12 -31.01
C ASN A 180 -1.52 -133.33 -29.85
N LYS A 181 -1.58 -133.86 -28.63
CA LYS A 181 -0.96 -133.27 -27.44
C LYS A 181 0.34 -133.98 -27.13
N LYS A 182 1.28 -133.25 -26.51
CA LYS A 182 2.53 -133.84 -26.04
C LYS A 182 2.25 -134.69 -24.80
N GLU A 183 2.67 -135.94 -24.84
CA GLU A 183 2.55 -136.89 -23.75
C GLU A 183 3.87 -137.58 -23.43
N TRP A 184 4.00 -138.01 -22.19
CA TRP A 184 5.10 -138.83 -21.71
C TRP A 184 4.61 -140.23 -21.44
N ILE A 185 5.23 -141.21 -22.08
CA ILE A 185 5.05 -142.62 -21.79
C ILE A 185 6.16 -143.02 -20.83
N TYR A 186 5.81 -143.38 -19.61
CA TYR A 186 6.69 -144.03 -18.67
C TYR A 186 6.54 -145.54 -18.82
N PHE A 187 7.63 -146.29 -18.77
CA PHE A 187 7.62 -147.74 -18.89
C PHE A 187 8.56 -148.37 -17.88
N MET A 188 8.21 -149.58 -17.43
CA MET A 188 9.01 -150.39 -16.55
C MET A 188 8.93 -151.87 -16.97
N LYS A 189 10.08 -152.52 -16.98
CA LYS A 189 10.25 -153.93 -17.31
C LYS A 189 9.87 -154.79 -16.11
N ALA A 190 9.06 -155.83 -16.34
CA ALA A 190 8.63 -156.80 -15.34
C ALA A 190 9.14 -158.21 -15.73
N PRO A 191 10.37 -158.59 -15.32
CA PRO A 191 11.05 -159.79 -15.80
C PRO A 191 10.34 -161.09 -15.45
N ALA A 192 9.76 -161.18 -14.24
CA ALA A 192 9.04 -162.37 -13.78
C ALA A 192 7.87 -162.74 -14.70
N HIS A 193 7.31 -161.76 -15.39
CA HIS A 193 6.14 -161.90 -16.26
C HIS A 193 6.50 -161.77 -17.75
N SER A 194 7.73 -161.48 -18.13
CA SER A 194 8.09 -161.18 -19.53
C SER A 194 7.25 -160.05 -20.17
N LEU A 195 6.89 -159.02 -19.39
CA LEU A 195 6.04 -157.88 -19.81
C LEU A 195 6.69 -156.52 -19.50
N TYR A 196 6.22 -155.48 -20.19
CA TYR A 196 6.43 -154.07 -19.85
C TYR A 196 5.13 -153.45 -19.35
N VAL A 197 5.18 -152.81 -18.19
CA VAL A 197 4.09 -152.01 -17.64
C VAL A 197 4.36 -150.55 -17.96
N CYS A 198 3.37 -149.88 -18.55
CA CYS A 198 3.51 -148.52 -19.06
C CYS A 198 2.41 -147.61 -18.49
N ALA A 199 2.70 -146.31 -18.44
CA ALA A 199 1.76 -145.28 -18.04
C ALA A 199 1.97 -144.00 -18.84
N VAL A 200 0.88 -143.44 -19.35
CA VAL A 200 0.88 -142.21 -20.16
C VAL A 200 0.44 -141.03 -19.31
N VAL A 201 1.11 -139.88 -19.44
CA VAL A 201 0.72 -138.60 -18.81
C VAL A 201 0.84 -137.44 -19.81
N MET A 202 -0.19 -136.59 -19.89
CA MET A 202 -0.20 -135.40 -20.76
C MET A 202 0.64 -134.25 -20.18
N GLU A 203 1.40 -133.53 -21.02
CA GLU A 203 2.27 -132.42 -20.59
C GLU A 203 1.49 -131.20 -20.05
N ASP A 204 0.29 -130.96 -20.56
CA ASP A 204 -0.54 -129.82 -20.13
C ASP A 204 -0.97 -129.92 -18.66
N ASP A 205 -1.24 -131.13 -18.17
CA ASP A 205 -1.72 -131.39 -16.82
C ASP A 205 -0.60 -131.18 -15.79
N ILE A 206 0.63 -131.50 -16.15
CA ILE A 206 1.80 -131.43 -15.27
C ILE A 206 2.52 -130.08 -15.28
N ILE A 207 2.45 -129.31 -16.38
CA ILE A 207 3.22 -128.06 -16.53
C ILE A 207 2.29 -126.86 -16.78
N THR A 208 1.52 -126.88 -17.87
CA THR A 208 0.81 -125.70 -18.37
C THR A 208 -0.30 -125.23 -17.41
N ASN A 209 -1.14 -126.15 -16.94
CA ASN A 209 -2.30 -125.84 -16.10
C ASN A 209 -1.91 -125.25 -14.72
N PRO A 210 -0.95 -125.83 -13.97
CA PRO A 210 -0.47 -125.25 -12.72
C PRO A 210 0.10 -123.83 -12.88
N ILE A 211 0.86 -123.58 -13.95
CA ILE A 211 1.48 -122.27 -14.22
C ILE A 211 0.42 -121.20 -14.44
N ASN A 212 -0.59 -121.48 -15.28
CA ASN A 212 -1.67 -120.54 -15.57
C ASN A 212 -2.52 -120.21 -14.33
N LYS A 213 -2.64 -121.14 -13.38
CA LYS A 213 -3.31 -120.89 -12.10
C LYS A 213 -2.51 -119.92 -11.22
N VAL A 214 -1.19 -120.11 -11.12
CA VAL A 214 -0.30 -119.21 -10.36
C VAL A 214 -0.27 -117.81 -10.98
N MET A 215 -0.11 -117.68 -12.30
CA MET A 215 -0.09 -116.37 -12.96
C MET A 215 -1.36 -115.55 -12.72
N ARG A 216 -2.54 -116.19 -12.78
CA ARG A 216 -3.81 -115.51 -12.50
C ARG A 216 -3.89 -114.95 -11.07
N LEU A 217 -3.40 -115.70 -10.08
CA LEU A 217 -3.34 -115.25 -8.68
C LEU A 217 -2.37 -114.07 -8.53
N THR A 218 -1.22 -114.10 -9.19
CA THR A 218 -0.25 -113.00 -9.16
C THR A 218 -0.84 -111.72 -9.75
N TYR A 219 -1.48 -111.79 -10.92
CA TYR A 219 -2.13 -110.63 -11.52
C TYR A 219 -3.27 -110.08 -10.66
N ALA A 220 -4.08 -110.95 -10.06
CA ALA A 220 -5.13 -110.52 -9.12
C ALA A 220 -4.54 -109.77 -7.90
N SER A 221 -3.44 -110.28 -7.34
CA SER A 221 -2.77 -109.63 -6.19
C SER A 221 -2.19 -108.24 -6.55
N LEU A 222 -1.58 -108.11 -7.72
CA LEU A 222 -1.05 -106.82 -8.21
C LEU A 222 -2.16 -105.80 -8.44
N PHE A 223 -3.31 -106.24 -8.99
CA PHE A 223 -4.45 -105.36 -9.21
C PHE A 223 -5.04 -104.82 -7.90
N VAL A 224 -5.16 -105.67 -6.88
CA VAL A 224 -5.61 -105.25 -5.54
C VAL A 224 -4.62 -104.26 -4.91
N ALA A 225 -3.32 -104.55 -4.98
CA ALA A 225 -2.28 -103.65 -4.46
C ALA A 225 -2.31 -102.28 -5.17
N PHE A 226 -2.47 -102.26 -6.49
CA PHE A 226 -2.58 -101.03 -7.27
C PHE A 226 -3.85 -100.23 -6.92
N SER A 227 -4.98 -100.92 -6.74
CA SER A 227 -6.25 -100.28 -6.34
C SER A 227 -6.16 -99.66 -4.95
N LEU A 228 -5.56 -100.36 -3.98
CA LEU A 228 -5.31 -99.83 -2.64
C LEU A 228 -4.36 -98.63 -2.67
N PHE A 229 -3.35 -98.67 -3.54
CA PHE A 229 -2.44 -97.55 -3.73
C PHE A 229 -3.14 -96.30 -4.28
N LEU A 230 -4.01 -96.45 -5.30
CA LEU A 230 -4.83 -95.35 -5.79
C LEU A 230 -5.79 -94.80 -4.72
N ALA A 231 -6.41 -95.69 -3.94
CA ALA A 231 -7.28 -95.30 -2.84
C ALA A 231 -6.51 -94.50 -1.78
N LEU A 232 -5.30 -94.93 -1.42
CA LEU A 232 -4.43 -94.22 -0.48
C LEU A 232 -4.00 -92.85 -1.00
N ILE A 233 -3.64 -92.73 -2.29
CA ILE A 233 -3.32 -91.44 -2.92
C ILE A 233 -4.52 -90.50 -2.84
N ASN A 234 -5.72 -90.98 -3.19
CA ASN A 234 -6.93 -90.17 -3.15
C ASN A 234 -7.27 -89.74 -1.71
N TRP A 235 -7.11 -90.65 -0.74
CA TRP A 235 -7.30 -90.34 0.68
C TRP A 235 -6.32 -89.28 1.18
N LEU A 236 -5.02 -89.41 0.89
CA LEU A 236 -4.00 -88.40 1.24
C LEU A 236 -4.26 -87.06 0.54
N ALA A 237 -4.69 -87.08 -0.73
CA ALA A 237 -5.01 -85.88 -1.48
C ALA A 237 -6.16 -85.08 -0.82
N ASN A 238 -7.18 -85.79 -0.34
CA ASN A 238 -8.35 -85.17 0.27
C ASN A 238 -8.13 -84.75 1.72
N THR A 239 -7.35 -85.52 2.48
CA THR A 239 -7.15 -85.29 3.93
C THR A 239 -6.03 -84.29 4.20
N VAL A 240 -4.98 -84.23 3.36
CA VAL A 240 -3.79 -83.40 3.62
C VAL A 240 -3.60 -82.30 2.57
N LEU A 241 -3.51 -82.67 1.28
CA LEU A 241 -3.14 -81.71 0.23
C LEU A 241 -4.19 -80.61 0.01
N LYS A 242 -5.48 -80.98 -0.06
CA LYS A 242 -6.57 -80.02 -0.30
C LYS A 242 -6.71 -78.99 0.83
N PRO A 243 -6.77 -79.37 2.13
CA PRO A 243 -6.78 -78.42 3.23
C PRO A 243 -5.56 -77.48 3.26
N ILE A 244 -4.34 -78.01 3.09
CA ILE A 244 -3.13 -77.19 3.05
C ILE A 244 -3.17 -76.18 1.90
N LYS A 245 -3.63 -76.58 0.71
CA LYS A 245 -3.77 -75.67 -0.44
C LYS A 245 -4.79 -74.57 -0.18
N ARG A 246 -5.89 -74.87 0.52
CA ARG A 246 -6.90 -73.86 0.92
C ARG A 246 -6.30 -72.85 1.91
N ILE A 247 -5.64 -73.33 2.96
CA ILE A 247 -4.95 -72.47 3.94
C ILE A 247 -3.93 -71.58 3.22
N SER A 248 -3.08 -72.17 2.38
CA SER A 248 -2.08 -71.41 1.61
C SER A 248 -2.71 -70.36 0.70
N SER A 249 -3.85 -70.66 0.09
CA SER A 249 -4.56 -69.69 -0.74
C SER A 249 -5.09 -68.52 0.08
N VAL A 250 -5.67 -68.77 1.27
CA VAL A 250 -6.16 -67.71 2.16
C VAL A 250 -5.00 -66.88 2.71
N LEU A 251 -3.89 -67.52 3.11
CA LEU A 251 -2.67 -66.80 3.54
C LEU A 251 -2.11 -65.90 2.44
N ASN A 252 -2.17 -66.31 1.16
CA ASN A 252 -1.78 -65.46 0.05
C ASN A 252 -2.70 -64.23 -0.08
N PHE A 253 -4.02 -64.39 0.10
CA PHE A 253 -4.94 -63.25 0.12
C PHE A 253 -4.61 -62.28 1.27
N ILE A 254 -4.32 -62.79 2.48
CA ILE A 254 -3.91 -61.97 3.63
C ILE A 254 -2.60 -61.22 3.32
N SER A 255 -1.63 -61.89 2.71
CA SER A 255 -0.36 -61.24 2.33
C SER A 255 -0.53 -60.13 1.29
N ALA A 256 -1.61 -60.18 0.50
CA ALA A 256 -2.01 -59.13 -0.42
C ALA A 256 -2.96 -58.09 0.20
N GLY A 257 -3.22 -58.17 1.51
CA GLY A 257 -4.12 -57.26 2.25
C GLY A 257 -5.62 -57.59 2.18
N ASP A 258 -6.03 -58.70 1.55
CA ASP A 258 -7.42 -59.14 1.49
C ASP A 258 -7.76 -60.09 2.66
N ILE A 259 -8.44 -59.54 3.67
CA ILE A 259 -8.82 -60.23 4.91
C ILE A 259 -10.30 -60.65 4.96
N ARG A 260 -10.99 -60.67 3.81
CA ARG A 260 -12.43 -61.00 3.76
C ARG A 260 -12.73 -62.50 3.80
N LYS A 261 -11.74 -63.34 3.51
CA LYS A 261 -11.89 -64.79 3.41
C LYS A 261 -11.35 -65.47 4.65
N GLU A 262 -12.13 -66.39 5.21
CA GLU A 262 -11.73 -67.22 6.34
C GLU A 262 -11.38 -68.64 5.89
N VAL A 263 -10.49 -69.30 6.62
CA VAL A 263 -10.21 -70.71 6.43
C VAL A 263 -11.31 -71.52 7.13
N LYS A 264 -12.04 -72.33 6.36
CA LYS A 264 -12.97 -73.29 6.95
C LYS A 264 -12.20 -74.34 7.77
N VAL A 265 -12.47 -74.38 9.07
CA VAL A 265 -11.89 -75.34 10.00
C VAL A 265 -12.61 -76.68 9.88
N THR A 266 -11.89 -77.76 9.61
CA THR A 266 -12.45 -79.11 9.47
C THR A 266 -11.50 -80.14 10.09
N GLY A 267 -12.00 -80.95 11.02
CA GLY A 267 -11.20 -81.95 11.73
C GLY A 267 -10.73 -81.48 13.11
N ASN A 268 -9.80 -82.23 13.70
CA ASN A 268 -9.17 -81.91 14.98
C ASN A 268 -7.68 -82.32 14.98
N ASP A 269 -7.00 -82.02 13.86
CA ASP A 269 -5.60 -82.36 13.60
C ASP A 269 -4.71 -81.11 13.58
N GLU A 270 -3.42 -81.27 13.27
CA GLU A 270 -2.47 -80.16 13.19
C GLU A 270 -2.83 -79.17 12.07
N ILE A 271 -3.52 -79.63 11.02
CA ILE A 271 -4.02 -78.76 9.94
C ILE A 271 -5.14 -77.84 10.44
N THR A 272 -5.98 -78.37 11.33
CA THR A 272 -7.02 -77.64 12.04
C THR A 272 -6.41 -76.54 12.90
N GLU A 273 -5.33 -76.83 13.64
CA GLU A 273 -4.62 -75.83 14.44
C GLU A 273 -4.03 -74.69 13.58
N ILE A 274 -3.47 -75.02 12.41
CA ILE A 274 -2.99 -74.03 11.44
C ILE A 274 -4.14 -73.18 10.89
N ALA A 275 -5.28 -73.80 10.57
CA ALA A 275 -6.47 -73.08 10.10
C ALA A 275 -7.02 -72.11 11.15
N VAL A 276 -7.10 -72.54 12.41
CA VAL A 276 -7.50 -71.69 13.55
C VAL A 276 -6.53 -70.54 13.74
N SER A 277 -5.22 -70.81 13.66
CA SER A 277 -4.18 -69.78 13.79
C SER A 277 -4.25 -68.75 12.65
N ALA A 278 -4.50 -69.19 11.41
CA ALA A 278 -4.73 -68.29 10.28
C ALA A 278 -5.96 -67.41 10.49
N ASN A 279 -7.07 -67.96 10.99
CA ASN A 279 -8.28 -67.18 11.30
C ASN A 279 -8.06 -66.19 12.45
N LYS A 280 -7.27 -66.53 13.47
CA LYS A 280 -6.87 -65.58 14.53
C LYS A 280 -6.12 -64.38 13.97
N ILE A 281 -5.22 -64.60 12.99
CA ILE A 281 -4.51 -63.52 12.30
C ILE A 281 -5.49 -62.65 11.50
N ILE A 282 -6.42 -63.27 10.75
CA ILE A 282 -7.45 -62.54 9.99
C ILE A 282 -8.28 -61.66 10.92
N ALA A 283 -8.78 -62.23 12.02
CA ALA A 283 -9.57 -61.50 13.00
C ALA A 283 -8.80 -60.31 13.59
N ALA A 284 -7.54 -60.53 13.98
CA ALA A 284 -6.69 -59.48 14.53
C ALA A 284 -6.39 -58.34 13.54
N LEU A 285 -6.20 -58.66 12.26
CA LEU A 285 -6.04 -57.66 11.20
C LEU A 285 -7.35 -56.90 10.94
N LYS A 286 -8.49 -57.58 11.00
CA LYS A 286 -9.81 -56.98 10.85
C LYS A 286 -10.11 -55.99 11.97
N ASP A 287 -9.83 -56.36 13.22
CA ASP A 287 -9.99 -55.49 14.39
C ASP A 287 -9.09 -54.25 14.30
N LYS A 288 -7.83 -54.42 13.87
CA LYS A 288 -6.91 -53.29 13.60
C LYS A 288 -7.42 -52.37 12.49
N SER A 289 -7.97 -52.94 11.41
CA SER A 289 -8.55 -52.16 10.31
C SER A 289 -9.78 -51.36 10.75
N ILE A 290 -10.65 -51.97 11.57
CA ILE A 290 -11.80 -51.28 12.17
C ILE A 290 -11.32 -50.14 13.07
N PHE A 291 -10.34 -50.40 13.94
CA PHE A 291 -9.79 -49.37 14.82
C PHE A 291 -9.17 -48.20 14.04
N ALA A 292 -8.40 -48.48 12.98
CA ALA A 292 -7.85 -47.44 12.11
C ALA A 292 -8.96 -46.60 11.43
N LYS A 293 -10.06 -47.22 10.99
CA LYS A 293 -11.23 -46.50 10.44
C LYS A 293 -11.96 -45.66 11.49
N GLU A 294 -12.02 -46.10 12.73
CA GLU A 294 -12.62 -45.31 13.81
C GLU A 294 -11.75 -44.09 14.14
N ILE A 295 -10.41 -44.23 14.12
CA ILE A 295 -9.47 -43.10 14.22
C ILE A 295 -9.67 -42.12 13.06
N GLU A 296 -9.80 -42.61 11.82
CA GLU A 296 -10.06 -41.79 10.63
C GLU A 296 -11.35 -40.95 10.77
N LYS A 297 -12.41 -41.53 11.34
CA LYS A 297 -13.68 -40.83 11.62
C LYS A 297 -13.61 -39.86 12.80
N GLY A 298 -12.47 -39.75 13.48
CA GLY A 298 -12.31 -38.93 14.68
C GLY A 298 -12.88 -39.54 15.96
N ASN A 299 -13.24 -40.83 15.96
CA ASN A 299 -13.72 -41.54 17.15
C ASN A 299 -12.55 -42.11 17.97
N PHE A 300 -11.84 -41.24 18.67
CA PHE A 300 -10.73 -41.63 19.54
C PHE A 300 -11.17 -42.36 20.82
N ALA A 301 -12.47 -42.43 21.13
CA ALA A 301 -12.98 -43.13 22.30
C ALA A 301 -13.15 -44.66 22.06
N HIS A 302 -13.00 -45.13 20.82
CA HIS A 302 -13.15 -46.54 20.49
C HIS A 302 -12.12 -47.39 21.25
N LYS A 303 -12.59 -48.45 21.93
CA LYS A 303 -11.74 -49.35 22.71
C LYS A 303 -11.03 -50.33 21.79
N PHE A 304 -9.70 -50.37 21.86
CA PHE A 304 -8.87 -51.33 21.16
C PHE A 304 -7.83 -51.91 22.12
N LYS A 305 -7.65 -53.23 22.11
CA LYS A 305 -6.66 -53.93 22.91
C LYS A 305 -5.71 -54.70 21.96
N PRO A 306 -4.39 -54.44 22.00
CA PRO A 306 -3.42 -55.20 21.25
C PRO A 306 -3.46 -56.68 21.66
N LEU A 307 -3.15 -57.59 20.73
CA LEU A 307 -3.20 -59.04 21.00
C LEU A 307 -2.23 -59.48 22.10
N SER A 308 -1.10 -58.78 22.21
CA SER A 308 -0.06 -58.98 23.21
C SER A 308 0.78 -57.72 23.32
N GLU A 309 1.72 -57.69 24.28
CA GLU A 309 2.69 -56.59 24.44
C GLU A 309 3.64 -56.43 23.25
N TYR A 310 3.74 -57.47 22.41
CA TYR A 310 4.57 -57.52 21.21
C TYR A 310 3.81 -57.24 19.90
N ASP A 311 2.51 -56.90 19.97
CA ASP A 311 1.72 -56.49 18.81
C ASP A 311 2.11 -55.07 18.38
N GLU A 312 3.24 -54.94 17.67
CA GLU A 312 3.82 -53.66 17.24
C GLU A 312 2.81 -52.81 16.46
N LEU A 313 2.08 -53.41 15.52
CA LEU A 313 1.09 -52.69 14.74
C LEU A 313 -0.09 -52.22 15.61
N GLY A 314 -0.56 -53.05 16.53
CA GLY A 314 -1.60 -52.67 17.48
C GLY A 314 -1.16 -51.50 18.38
N ARG A 315 0.07 -51.53 18.87
CA ARG A 315 0.64 -50.45 19.67
C ARG A 315 0.86 -49.17 18.88
N ALA A 316 1.39 -49.25 17.66
CA ALA A 316 1.58 -48.09 16.79
C ALA A 316 0.24 -47.39 16.48
N LEU A 317 -0.84 -48.16 16.28
CA LEU A 317 -2.19 -47.59 16.11
C LEU A 317 -2.70 -46.90 17.39
N LEU A 318 -2.40 -47.43 18.58
CA LEU A 318 -2.73 -46.78 19.86
C LEU A 318 -1.95 -45.47 20.03
N GLU A 319 -0.64 -45.50 19.80
CA GLU A 319 0.23 -44.32 19.88
C GLU A 319 -0.22 -43.24 18.87
N MET A 320 -0.61 -43.65 17.65
CA MET A 320 -1.17 -42.74 16.65
C MET A 320 -2.48 -42.10 17.13
N ARG A 321 -3.42 -42.89 17.68
CA ARG A 321 -4.67 -42.38 18.27
C ARG A 321 -4.37 -41.34 19.35
N ASP A 322 -3.50 -41.67 20.30
CA ASP A 322 -3.19 -40.82 21.43
C ASP A 322 -2.50 -39.52 20.99
N SER A 323 -1.61 -39.59 20.00
CA SER A 323 -0.98 -38.44 19.37
C SER A 323 -1.98 -37.54 18.65
N LEU A 324 -2.91 -38.12 17.87
CA LEU A 324 -3.95 -37.38 17.17
C LEU A 324 -4.96 -36.74 18.14
N GLN A 325 -5.35 -37.44 19.20
CA GLN A 325 -6.23 -36.91 20.24
C GLN A 325 -5.57 -35.74 20.97
N LYS A 326 -4.28 -35.88 21.33
CA LYS A 326 -3.49 -34.79 21.90
C LYS A 326 -3.41 -33.60 20.95
N SER A 327 -3.10 -33.85 19.67
CA SER A 327 -3.02 -32.82 18.63
C SER A 327 -4.34 -32.07 18.48
N GLN A 328 -5.48 -32.77 18.44
CA GLN A 328 -6.81 -32.15 18.37
C GLN A 328 -7.09 -31.26 19.59
N LYS A 329 -6.74 -31.71 20.79
CA LYS A 329 -6.92 -30.93 22.02
C LYS A 329 -6.05 -29.68 22.01
N THR A 330 -4.77 -29.81 21.65
CA THR A 330 -3.84 -28.69 21.55
C THR A 330 -4.23 -27.70 20.46
N GLU A 331 -4.74 -28.17 19.32
CA GLU A 331 -5.25 -27.33 18.25
C GLU A 331 -6.49 -26.54 18.70
N ALA A 332 -7.38 -27.16 19.48
CA ALA A 332 -8.53 -26.47 20.07
C ALA A 332 -8.09 -25.39 21.08
N GLU A 333 -7.10 -25.68 21.93
CA GLU A 333 -6.50 -24.72 22.86
C GLU A 333 -5.85 -23.55 22.10
N ARG A 334 -5.06 -23.83 21.07
CA ARG A 334 -4.45 -22.81 20.19
C ARG A 334 -5.49 -21.94 19.51
N LYS A 335 -6.54 -22.53 18.94
CA LYS A 335 -7.63 -21.76 18.31
C LYS A 335 -8.32 -20.83 19.29
N ALA A 336 -8.55 -21.26 20.52
CA ALA A 336 -9.13 -20.41 21.55
C ALA A 336 -8.18 -19.26 21.92
N GLU A 337 -6.87 -19.53 22.03
CA GLU A 337 -5.85 -18.50 22.30
C GLU A 337 -5.70 -17.51 21.13
N ASP A 338 -5.67 -17.99 19.89
CA ASP A 338 -5.62 -17.18 18.67
C ASP A 338 -6.88 -16.30 18.55
N GLN A 339 -8.06 -16.80 18.91
CA GLN A 339 -9.28 -16.00 18.95
C GLN A 339 -9.15 -14.81 19.93
N LYS A 340 -8.64 -15.05 21.14
CA LYS A 340 -8.39 -13.99 22.12
C LYS A 340 -7.36 -12.99 21.62
N ARG A 341 -6.26 -13.46 21.01
CA ARG A 341 -5.23 -12.60 20.43
C ARG A 341 -5.75 -11.76 19.27
N ASN A 342 -6.57 -12.34 18.40
CA ASN A 342 -7.20 -11.65 17.28
C ASN A 342 -8.21 -10.60 17.76
N TRP A 343 -8.96 -10.89 18.83
CA TRP A 343 -9.83 -9.92 19.47
C TRP A 343 -9.03 -8.70 19.96
N VAL A 344 -7.96 -8.90 20.74
CA VAL A 344 -7.09 -7.81 21.21
C VAL A 344 -6.54 -6.99 20.04
N THR A 345 -6.01 -7.66 19.01
CA THR A 345 -5.41 -7.00 17.84
C THR A 345 -6.45 -6.19 17.05
N GLY A 346 -7.64 -6.74 16.85
CA GLY A 346 -8.75 -6.05 16.20
C GLY A 346 -9.25 -4.85 17.01
N GLY A 347 -9.30 -4.98 18.33
CA GLY A 347 -9.59 -3.88 19.25
C GLY A 347 -8.58 -2.76 19.11
N LEU A 348 -7.28 -3.05 19.20
CA LEU A 348 -6.22 -2.05 19.08
C LEU A 348 -6.30 -1.30 17.74
N ALA A 349 -6.57 -2.01 16.64
CA ALA A 349 -6.75 -1.38 15.32
C ALA A 349 -7.95 -0.43 15.29
N LYS A 350 -9.11 -0.85 15.84
CA LYS A 350 -10.30 0.01 15.94
C LYS A 350 -10.02 1.28 16.73
N PHE A 351 -9.35 1.17 17.87
CA PHE A 351 -9.03 2.34 18.69
C PHE A 351 -7.93 3.20 18.09
N ALA A 352 -6.96 2.64 17.37
CA ALA A 352 -5.99 3.42 16.63
C ALA A 352 -6.64 4.32 15.58
N GLU A 353 -7.73 3.89 14.95
CA GLU A 353 -8.56 4.73 14.06
C GLU A 353 -9.34 5.79 14.86
N LEU A 354 -9.99 5.41 15.96
CA LEU A 354 -10.73 6.34 16.82
C LEU A 354 -9.84 7.45 17.39
N LEU A 355 -8.60 7.14 17.78
CA LEU A 355 -7.62 8.10 18.31
C LEU A 355 -7.07 9.06 17.25
N ARG A 356 -7.34 8.82 15.96
CA ARG A 356 -7.03 9.76 14.88
C ARG A 356 -8.20 10.68 14.55
N LEU A 357 -9.41 10.31 14.96
CA LEU A 357 -10.64 11.04 14.70
C LEU A 357 -10.98 11.89 15.93
N ASN A 358 -11.23 13.19 15.74
CA ASN A 358 -11.59 14.16 16.81
C ASN A 358 -10.44 14.68 17.68
N ASN A 359 -9.25 14.90 17.11
CA ASN A 359 -8.06 15.37 17.84
C ASN A 359 -8.08 16.87 18.20
N GLU A 360 -9.16 17.59 17.87
CA GLU A 360 -9.27 19.03 18.05
C GLU A 360 -9.87 19.43 19.41
N ASP A 361 -10.52 18.49 20.09
CA ASP A 361 -11.30 18.74 21.30
C ASP A 361 -11.11 17.57 22.28
N LEU A 362 -10.37 17.84 23.36
CA LEU A 362 -10.00 16.82 24.34
C LEU A 362 -11.22 16.22 25.04
N ASP A 363 -12.28 16.99 25.27
CA ASP A 363 -13.50 16.50 25.93
C ASP A 363 -14.26 15.55 25.01
N LYS A 364 -14.41 15.90 23.72
CA LYS A 364 -15.04 15.01 22.72
C LYS A 364 -14.24 13.74 22.49
N LEU A 365 -12.91 13.86 22.39
CA LEU A 365 -12.03 12.71 22.24
C LEU A 365 -12.15 11.77 23.45
N SER A 366 -12.07 12.33 24.66
CA SER A 366 -12.19 11.59 25.92
C SER A 366 -13.51 10.84 26.02
N TYR A 367 -14.64 11.48 25.68
CA TYR A 367 -15.95 10.83 25.65
C TYR A 367 -16.03 9.71 24.59
N SER A 368 -15.48 9.94 23.39
CA SER A 368 -15.45 8.94 22.32
C SER A 368 -14.65 7.70 22.72
N ILE A 369 -13.47 7.90 23.32
CA ILE A 369 -12.61 6.84 23.83
C ILE A 369 -13.36 6.01 24.88
N ILE A 370 -13.87 6.65 25.94
CA ILE A 370 -14.45 5.91 27.06
C ILE A 370 -15.74 5.20 26.68
N SER A 371 -16.61 5.83 25.87
CA SER A 371 -17.85 5.20 25.40
C SER A 371 -17.60 3.98 24.52
N ASN A 372 -16.62 4.05 23.63
CA ASN A 372 -16.22 2.91 22.81
C ASN A 372 -15.52 1.82 23.64
N LEU A 373 -14.68 2.18 24.62
CA LEU A 373 -14.01 1.20 25.50
C LEU A 373 -15.04 0.41 26.29
N VAL A 374 -15.96 1.11 26.96
CA VAL A 374 -17.02 0.46 27.74
C VAL A 374 -17.86 -0.46 26.85
N THR A 375 -18.23 0.01 25.65
CA THR A 375 -19.02 -0.80 24.70
C THR A 375 -18.24 -2.02 24.20
N TYR A 376 -16.95 -1.86 23.87
CA TYR A 376 -16.13 -2.93 23.31
C TYR A 376 -15.82 -4.03 24.33
N LEU A 377 -15.62 -3.65 25.59
CA LEU A 377 -15.42 -4.55 26.72
C LEU A 377 -16.72 -5.17 27.24
N ASN A 378 -17.89 -4.78 26.71
CA ASN A 378 -19.20 -5.06 27.31
C ASN A 378 -19.27 -4.70 28.81
N ALA A 379 -18.53 -3.66 29.22
CA ALA A 379 -18.57 -3.13 30.57
C ALA A 379 -19.82 -2.25 30.75
N ASN A 380 -20.08 -1.83 31.99
CA ASN A 380 -21.30 -1.09 32.32
C ASN A 380 -21.09 0.41 32.34
N GLN A 381 -19.92 0.87 32.78
CA GLN A 381 -19.62 2.29 32.94
C GLN A 381 -18.12 2.54 32.84
N GLY A 382 -17.75 3.77 32.56
CA GLY A 382 -16.36 4.19 32.64
C GLY A 382 -16.20 5.70 32.69
N GLY A 383 -15.07 6.13 33.24
CA GLY A 383 -14.60 7.50 33.29
C GLY A 383 -13.15 7.59 32.81
N ILE A 384 -12.80 8.71 32.21
CA ILE A 384 -11.42 9.05 31.86
C ILE A 384 -11.06 10.39 32.53
N PHE A 385 -10.04 10.33 33.38
CA PHE A 385 -9.55 11.46 34.16
C PHE A 385 -8.21 11.90 33.59
N ILE A 386 -8.08 13.17 33.22
CA ILE A 386 -6.86 13.72 32.60
C ILE A 386 -6.21 14.70 33.56
N LEU A 387 -4.87 14.69 33.60
CA LEU A 387 -4.08 15.62 34.40
C LEU A 387 -4.21 17.05 33.87
N ASN A 388 -4.74 17.92 34.73
CA ASN A 388 -4.68 19.35 34.56
C ASN A 388 -3.45 19.90 35.31
N ASP A 389 -2.51 20.44 34.57
CA ASP A 389 -1.23 20.99 35.05
C ASP A 389 -1.01 22.43 34.56
N ASN A 390 -2.11 23.14 34.25
CA ASN A 390 -2.05 24.53 33.80
C ASN A 390 -1.50 25.46 34.91
N ASP A 391 -1.69 25.08 36.18
CA ASP A 391 -1.09 25.73 37.34
C ASP A 391 -0.01 24.80 37.94
N GLU A 392 1.24 25.28 38.02
CA GLU A 392 2.35 24.52 38.60
C GLU A 392 2.13 24.21 40.10
N HIS A 393 1.35 25.03 40.81
CA HIS A 393 1.12 24.90 42.24
C HIS A 393 -0.12 24.08 42.60
N HIS A 394 -1.04 23.85 41.67
CA HIS A 394 -2.24 23.04 41.90
C HIS A 394 -2.55 22.12 40.72
N LYS A 395 -1.97 20.91 40.75
CA LYS A 395 -2.25 19.85 39.78
C LYS A 395 -3.35 18.94 40.30
N PHE A 396 -4.33 18.64 39.45
CA PHE A 396 -5.45 17.76 39.79
C PHE A 396 -5.89 16.94 38.58
N LEU A 397 -6.60 15.84 38.84
CA LEU A 397 -7.20 14.97 37.82
C LEU A 397 -8.63 15.42 37.55
N GLU A 398 -8.93 15.72 36.29
CA GLU A 398 -10.23 16.23 35.85
C GLU A 398 -10.95 15.19 35.00
N LEU A 399 -12.22 14.90 35.33
CA LEU A 399 -13.05 14.00 34.54
C LEU A 399 -13.39 14.62 33.17
N LYS A 400 -12.70 14.21 32.11
CA LYS A 400 -12.88 14.74 30.73
C LYS A 400 -13.90 13.95 29.91
N GLY A 401 -14.19 12.71 30.30
CA GLY A 401 -15.19 11.89 29.62
C GLY A 401 -15.78 10.85 30.55
N CYS A 402 -17.08 10.62 30.43
CA CYS A 402 -17.76 9.55 31.17
C CYS A 402 -18.85 8.90 30.32
N TYR A 403 -19.08 7.60 30.51
CA TYR A 403 -20.14 6.84 29.86
C TYR A 403 -20.94 6.05 30.87
N ALA A 404 -22.26 6.15 30.79
CA ALA A 404 -23.22 5.56 31.75
C ALA A 404 -22.96 5.94 33.22
N TYR A 405 -22.27 7.06 33.45
CA TYR A 405 -22.04 7.67 34.75
C TYR A 405 -23.23 8.57 35.12
N GLU A 406 -23.57 8.68 36.41
CA GLU A 406 -24.75 9.40 36.91
C GLU A 406 -24.98 10.75 36.20
N ARG A 407 -26.11 10.87 35.50
CA ARG A 407 -26.43 12.08 34.73
C ARG A 407 -26.45 13.33 35.64
N LYS A 408 -25.60 14.29 35.29
CA LYS A 408 -25.71 15.75 35.53
C LYS A 408 -25.32 16.34 36.89
N LYS A 409 -24.67 15.63 37.83
CA LYS A 409 -24.13 16.29 39.05
C LYS A 409 -22.61 16.48 39.12
N PHE A 410 -21.81 15.86 38.25
CA PHE A 410 -20.34 15.93 38.37
C PHE A 410 -19.58 15.88 37.03
N LEU A 411 -20.04 16.63 36.01
CA LEU A 411 -19.21 16.87 34.81
C LEU A 411 -17.95 17.70 35.11
N GLU A 412 -17.82 18.22 36.32
CA GLU A 412 -16.66 18.98 36.81
C GLU A 412 -15.96 18.28 37.99
N LYS A 413 -16.00 16.94 38.05
CA LYS A 413 -15.32 16.20 39.12
C LYS A 413 -13.81 16.41 39.00
N LYS A 414 -13.25 17.13 39.97
CA LYS A 414 -11.82 17.30 40.18
C LYS A 414 -11.41 16.43 41.36
N ILE A 415 -10.33 15.68 41.19
CA ILE A 415 -9.76 14.80 42.20
C ILE A 415 -8.31 15.23 42.38
N ASP A 416 -7.92 15.58 43.60
CA ASP A 416 -6.52 15.86 43.90
C ASP A 416 -5.68 14.59 43.74
N ILE A 417 -4.42 14.73 43.31
CA ILE A 417 -3.55 13.58 42.95
C ILE A 417 -3.35 12.61 44.14
N GLU A 418 -3.45 13.11 45.36
CA GLU A 418 -3.26 12.33 46.59
C GLU A 418 -4.57 11.72 47.14
N GLU A 419 -5.70 11.89 46.43
CA GLU A 419 -7.02 11.46 46.90
C GLU A 419 -7.58 10.27 46.09
N GLY A 420 -8.13 9.29 46.82
CA GLY A 420 -8.91 8.18 46.25
C GLY A 420 -8.09 7.16 45.45
N LEU A 421 -8.79 6.18 44.85
CA LEU A 421 -8.14 5.12 44.08
C LEU A 421 -7.56 5.62 42.74
N ILE A 422 -8.17 6.67 42.19
CA ILE A 422 -7.71 7.31 40.96
C ILE A 422 -6.36 8.02 41.18
N GLY A 423 -6.23 8.79 42.28
CA GLY A 423 -4.97 9.40 42.67
C GLY A 423 -3.88 8.37 42.95
N ALA A 424 -4.21 7.31 43.69
CA ALA A 424 -3.28 6.19 43.96
C ALA A 424 -2.79 5.53 42.67
N CYS A 425 -3.69 5.18 41.74
CA CYS A 425 -3.33 4.60 40.44
C CYS A 425 -2.43 5.55 39.61
N PHE A 426 -2.71 6.85 39.65
CA PHE A 426 -1.91 7.87 38.97
C PHE A 426 -0.47 7.93 39.53
N LEU A 427 -0.31 7.92 40.85
CA LEU A 427 0.99 7.97 41.54
C LEU A 427 1.79 6.67 41.38
N GLU A 428 1.13 5.52 41.50
CA GLU A 428 1.75 4.21 41.37
C GLU A 428 2.13 3.86 39.92
N GLN A 429 1.50 4.52 38.94
CA GLN A 429 1.65 4.23 37.51
C GLN A 429 1.44 2.73 37.18
N SER A 430 0.56 2.08 37.94
CA SER A 430 0.26 0.66 37.77
C SER A 430 -1.25 0.40 37.72
N THR A 431 -1.64 -0.61 36.95
CA THR A 431 -3.04 -1.02 36.80
C THR A 431 -3.57 -1.62 38.10
N ASN A 432 -4.64 -1.03 38.62
CA ASN A 432 -5.32 -1.51 39.83
C ASN A 432 -6.63 -2.20 39.46
N TYR A 433 -6.68 -3.53 39.60
CA TYR A 433 -7.87 -4.35 39.35
C TYR A 433 -8.47 -4.83 40.67
N ILE A 434 -9.69 -4.37 40.97
CA ILE A 434 -10.36 -4.55 42.26
C ILE A 434 -11.66 -5.32 42.04
N THR A 435 -11.78 -6.48 42.68
CA THR A 435 -12.98 -7.33 42.63
C THR A 435 -13.83 -7.23 43.92
N ASP A 436 -13.28 -6.66 44.99
CA ASP A 436 -14.00 -6.40 46.23
C ASP A 436 -14.00 -4.90 46.54
N LEU A 437 -15.10 -4.24 46.17
CA LEU A 437 -15.30 -2.80 46.35
C LEU A 437 -15.91 -2.46 47.73
N PRO A 438 -15.64 -1.28 48.30
CA PRO A 438 -16.39 -0.76 49.44
C PRO A 438 -17.87 -0.48 49.08
N TYR A 439 -18.78 -0.51 50.06
CA TYR A 439 -20.24 -0.38 49.82
C TYR A 439 -20.66 0.93 49.14
N ASP A 440 -19.96 2.03 49.40
CA ASP A 440 -20.36 3.39 48.96
C ASP A 440 -19.40 4.01 47.91
N TYR A 441 -18.52 3.21 47.29
CA TYR A 441 -17.52 3.76 46.37
C TYR A 441 -18.13 4.17 45.03
N VAL A 442 -18.87 3.28 44.37
CA VAL A 442 -19.45 3.50 43.04
C VAL A 442 -20.77 2.72 42.86
N HIS A 443 -21.79 3.38 42.29
CA HIS A 443 -23.09 2.78 41.92
C HIS A 443 -23.43 2.99 40.44
N ILE A 444 -23.91 1.94 39.76
CA ILE A 444 -24.47 2.04 38.41
C ILE A 444 -25.96 2.31 38.55
N THR A 445 -26.43 3.47 38.09
CA THR A 445 -27.83 3.88 38.22
C THR A 445 -28.62 3.72 36.92
N SER A 446 -29.87 3.31 37.06
CA SER A 446 -30.90 3.21 36.02
C SER A 446 -32.12 4.02 36.44
N GLY A 447 -32.99 4.37 35.50
CA GLY A 447 -34.28 5.02 35.79
C GLY A 447 -35.22 4.17 36.66
N LEU A 448 -34.86 2.93 36.96
CA LEU A 448 -35.63 1.97 37.77
C LEU A 448 -34.89 1.50 39.05
N GLY A 449 -33.69 2.03 39.36
CA GLY A 449 -32.88 1.63 40.54
C GLY A 449 -31.37 1.65 40.27
N GLY A 450 -30.54 1.39 41.29
CA GLY A 450 -29.07 1.30 41.16
C GLY A 450 -28.50 -0.06 41.59
N ALA A 451 -27.40 -0.49 40.98
CA ALA A 451 -26.70 -1.74 41.28
C ALA A 451 -25.17 -1.52 41.35
N ARG A 452 -24.47 -2.30 42.17
CA ARG A 452 -23.02 -2.17 42.36
C ARG A 452 -22.26 -3.00 41.33
N PRO A 453 -21.23 -2.46 40.64
CA PRO A 453 -20.37 -3.26 39.80
C PRO A 453 -19.68 -4.37 40.61
N LYS A 454 -19.44 -5.50 39.95
CA LYS A 454 -18.74 -6.65 40.55
C LYS A 454 -17.24 -6.41 40.60
N CYS A 455 -16.69 -5.71 39.63
CA CYS A 455 -15.28 -5.33 39.61
C CYS A 455 -15.08 -3.93 39.02
N LEU A 456 -13.91 -3.37 39.33
CA LEU A 456 -13.43 -2.08 38.90
C LEU A 456 -11.98 -2.23 38.42
N ILE A 457 -11.64 -1.63 37.29
CA ILE A 457 -10.27 -1.54 36.82
C ILE A 457 -9.88 -0.08 36.65
N LEU A 458 -8.72 0.29 37.19
CA LEU A 458 -8.09 1.59 37.01
C LEU A 458 -6.79 1.40 36.24
N VAL A 459 -6.65 2.07 35.11
CA VAL A 459 -5.48 1.95 34.22
C VAL A 459 -4.86 3.32 34.01
N PRO A 460 -3.58 3.52 34.34
CA PRO A 460 -2.91 4.79 34.17
C PRO A 460 -2.54 5.01 32.71
N LEU A 461 -2.62 6.27 32.27
CA LEU A 461 -2.28 6.72 30.92
C LEU A 461 -0.81 7.12 30.90
N VAL A 462 0.10 6.17 30.77
CA VAL A 462 1.55 6.40 30.87
C VAL A 462 2.22 6.36 29.50
N ILE A 463 3.11 7.32 29.25
CA ILE A 463 4.07 7.28 28.14
C ILE A 463 5.40 7.88 28.61
N ASN A 464 6.52 7.26 28.27
CA ASN A 464 7.87 7.71 28.66
C ASN A 464 8.04 7.99 30.18
N GLN A 465 7.44 7.16 31.04
CA GLN A 465 7.44 7.29 32.52
C GLN A 465 6.65 8.49 33.07
N GLU A 466 5.87 9.17 32.23
CA GLU A 466 4.99 10.27 32.63
C GLU A 466 3.53 9.83 32.52
N CYS A 467 2.74 10.10 33.56
CA CYS A 467 1.32 9.76 33.63
C CYS A 467 0.46 10.97 33.28
N PHE A 468 -0.38 10.84 32.26
CA PHE A 468 -1.23 11.91 31.73
C PHE A 468 -2.68 11.83 32.24
N GLY A 469 -3.03 10.78 32.97
CA GLY A 469 -4.38 10.55 33.46
C GLY A 469 -4.64 9.10 33.85
N VAL A 470 -5.88 8.77 34.17
CA VAL A 470 -6.33 7.44 34.58
C VAL A 470 -7.67 7.14 33.93
N ILE A 471 -7.82 5.91 33.43
CA ILE A 471 -9.10 5.36 32.99
C ILE A 471 -9.66 4.51 34.12
N GLU A 472 -10.93 4.71 34.47
CA GLU A 472 -11.67 3.89 35.42
C GLU A 472 -12.81 3.19 34.69
N ILE A 473 -12.93 1.86 34.78
CA ILE A 473 -14.01 1.09 34.16
C ILE A 473 -14.64 0.15 35.19
N GLY A 474 -15.97 0.23 35.32
CA GLY A 474 -16.77 -0.63 36.19
C GLY A 474 -17.59 -1.64 35.38
N SER A 475 -17.59 -2.90 35.84
CA SER A 475 -18.31 -3.99 35.18
C SER A 475 -19.02 -4.91 36.18
N PHE A 476 -20.15 -5.49 35.78
CA PHE A 476 -20.80 -6.59 36.49
C PHE A 476 -20.12 -7.94 36.23
N TYR A 477 -19.29 -8.03 35.20
CA TYR A 477 -18.53 -9.22 34.82
C TYR A 477 -17.05 -9.02 35.08
N GLU A 478 -16.38 -10.05 35.60
CA GLU A 478 -14.92 -10.01 35.78
C GLU A 478 -14.22 -9.94 34.42
N PHE A 479 -13.21 -9.08 34.30
CA PHE A 479 -12.42 -8.97 33.08
C PHE A 479 -11.50 -10.17 32.94
N GLU A 480 -11.49 -10.77 31.75
CA GLU A 480 -10.52 -11.79 31.41
C GLU A 480 -9.12 -11.18 31.22
N LYS A 481 -8.08 -12.00 31.41
CA LYS A 481 -6.68 -11.56 31.27
C LYS A 481 -6.39 -10.81 29.95
N HIS A 482 -6.94 -11.29 28.84
CA HIS A 482 -6.74 -10.68 27.52
C HIS A 482 -7.44 -9.31 27.37
N GLU A 483 -8.53 -9.08 28.11
CA GLU A 483 -9.23 -7.79 28.14
C GLU A 483 -8.42 -6.77 28.96
N ILE A 484 -7.86 -7.18 30.10
CA ILE A 484 -6.95 -6.35 30.91
C ILE A 484 -5.73 -5.94 30.09
N GLU A 485 -5.05 -6.90 29.45
CA GLU A 485 -3.89 -6.63 28.57
C GLU A 485 -4.25 -5.69 27.40
N PHE A 486 -5.48 -5.77 26.88
CA PHE A 486 -5.96 -4.85 25.85
C PHE A 486 -6.11 -3.42 26.39
N ILE A 487 -6.72 -3.24 27.57
CA ILE A 487 -6.91 -1.92 28.18
C ILE A 487 -5.56 -1.27 28.51
N GLU A 488 -4.60 -2.04 29.01
CA GLU A 488 -3.24 -1.55 29.28
C GLU A 488 -2.53 -1.07 28.02
N LYS A 489 -2.58 -1.87 26.93
CA LYS A 489 -1.96 -1.49 25.66
C LYS A 489 -2.62 -0.28 25.01
N ILE A 490 -3.95 -0.17 25.11
CA ILE A 490 -4.64 0.99 24.54
C ILE A 490 -4.47 2.23 25.41
N ALA A 491 -4.32 2.10 26.72
CA ALA A 491 -3.98 3.20 27.63
C ALA A 491 -2.68 3.90 27.21
N GLU A 492 -1.66 3.17 26.78
CA GLU A 492 -0.41 3.74 26.24
C GLU A 492 -0.67 4.58 24.96
N SER A 493 -1.49 4.06 24.04
CA SER A 493 -1.87 4.78 22.82
C SER A 493 -2.72 6.03 23.13
N ILE A 494 -3.66 5.90 24.07
CA ILE A 494 -4.50 7.01 24.55
C ILE A 494 -3.64 8.09 25.20
N ALA A 495 -2.67 7.72 26.04
CA ALA A 495 -1.71 8.62 26.67
C ALA A 495 -0.92 9.41 25.61
N SER A 496 -0.41 8.72 24.58
CA SER A 496 0.29 9.34 23.47
C SER A 496 -0.57 10.39 22.74
N THR A 497 -1.82 10.03 22.42
CA THR A 497 -2.74 10.94 21.73
C THR A 497 -3.11 12.14 22.60
N ILE A 498 -3.39 11.94 23.89
CA ILE A 498 -3.71 13.03 24.82
C ILE A 498 -2.53 13.99 24.95
N ASN A 499 -1.30 13.47 25.10
CA ASN A 499 -0.09 14.29 25.13
C ASN A 499 0.05 15.12 23.84
N MET A 500 -0.15 14.50 22.67
CA MET A 500 -0.12 15.20 21.39
C MET A 500 -1.17 16.30 21.30
N VAL A 501 -2.43 16.04 21.67
CA VAL A 501 -3.53 17.03 21.65
C VAL A 501 -3.22 18.19 22.59
N LYS A 502 -2.76 17.90 23.81
CA LYS A 502 -2.38 18.90 24.81
C LYS A 502 -1.20 19.76 24.35
N THR A 503 -0.18 19.15 23.76
CA THR A 503 0.99 19.84 23.19
C THR A 503 0.58 20.74 22.02
N ASN A 504 -0.29 20.27 21.14
CA ASN A 504 -0.80 21.06 20.01
C ASN A 504 -1.60 22.27 20.49
N PHE A 505 -2.46 22.10 21.49
CA PHE A 505 -3.22 23.20 22.08
C PHE A 505 -2.30 24.26 22.70
N ARG A 506 -1.32 23.83 23.52
CA ARG A 506 -0.33 24.74 24.13
C ARG A 506 0.54 25.45 23.09
N THR A 507 0.92 24.75 22.01
CA THR A 507 1.67 25.34 20.89
C THR A 507 0.83 26.38 20.15
N ALA A 508 -0.47 26.11 19.91
CA ALA A 508 -1.37 27.06 19.26
C ALA A 508 -1.59 28.33 20.11
N GLU A 509 -1.73 28.18 21.43
CA GLU A 509 -1.86 29.30 22.36
C GLU A 509 -0.59 30.15 22.43
N LEU A 510 0.58 29.52 22.56
CA LEU A 510 1.89 30.20 22.53
C LEU A 510 2.14 30.91 21.20
N LEU A 511 1.74 30.30 20.08
CA LEU A 511 1.89 30.92 18.75
C LEU A 511 0.99 32.17 18.63
N LYS A 512 -0.24 32.11 19.14
CA LYS A 512 -1.14 33.26 19.19
C LYS A 512 -0.59 34.37 20.09
N GLN A 513 -0.04 34.04 21.26
CA GLN A 513 0.63 35.01 22.13
C GLN A 513 1.84 35.65 21.43
N SER A 514 2.68 34.85 20.77
CA SER A 514 3.84 35.33 20.02
C SER A 514 3.45 36.26 18.87
N GLN A 515 2.38 35.95 18.14
CA GLN A 515 1.84 36.83 17.08
C GLN A 515 1.37 38.18 17.63
N ILE A 516 0.60 38.17 18.72
CA ILE A 516 0.15 39.41 19.38
C ILE A 516 1.35 40.24 19.85
N GLN A 517 2.33 39.59 20.49
CA GLN A 517 3.54 40.26 20.94
C GLN A 517 4.37 40.83 19.78
N GLN A 518 4.40 40.17 18.63
CA GLN A 518 5.07 40.66 17.42
C GLN A 518 4.36 41.88 16.81
N GLU A 519 3.02 41.89 16.82
CA GLU A 519 2.22 43.05 16.38
C GLU A 519 2.41 44.25 17.33
N GLU A 520 2.42 44.03 18.64
CA GLU A 520 2.72 45.08 19.64
C GLU A 520 4.13 45.64 19.47
N MET A 521 5.15 44.79 19.31
CA MET A 521 6.53 45.24 19.05
C MET A 521 6.64 46.04 17.75
N ARG A 522 5.96 45.62 16.67
CA ARG A 522 5.93 46.37 15.41
C ARG A 522 5.29 47.75 15.57
N ALA A 523 4.21 47.85 16.34
CA ALA A 523 3.59 49.14 16.64
C ALA A 523 4.53 50.04 17.44
N GLN A 524 5.21 49.50 18.46
CA GLN A 524 6.22 50.24 19.23
C GLN A 524 7.42 50.67 18.38
N GLU A 525 7.91 49.81 17.48
CA GLU A 525 9.02 50.12 16.58
C GLU A 525 8.67 51.27 15.64
N GLU A 526 7.46 51.28 15.07
CA GLU A 526 6.99 52.34 14.19
C GLU A 526 6.76 53.66 14.95
N GLU A 527 6.23 53.62 16.17
CA GLU A 527 6.11 54.80 17.04
C GLU A 527 7.50 55.36 17.41
N MET A 528 8.45 54.49 17.77
CA MET A 528 9.83 54.89 18.06
C MET A 528 10.51 55.51 16.83
N ARG A 529 10.28 54.96 15.62
CA ARG A 529 10.81 55.51 14.37
C ARG A 529 10.28 56.93 14.12
N GLN A 530 8.98 57.15 14.29
CA GLN A 530 8.37 58.48 14.15
C GLN A 530 8.93 59.48 15.16
N ASN A 531 9.03 59.08 16.43
CA ASN A 531 9.62 59.91 17.48
C ASN A 531 11.09 60.24 17.17
N MET A 532 11.86 59.30 16.62
CA MET A 532 13.26 59.53 16.25
C MET A 532 13.39 60.45 15.03
N GLU A 533 12.50 60.34 14.05
CA GLU A 533 12.46 61.25 12.89
C GLU A 533 12.10 62.69 13.29
N GLU A 534 11.12 62.87 14.18
CA GLU A 534 10.76 64.18 14.72
C GLU A 534 11.89 64.78 15.57
N LEU A 535 12.52 63.97 16.44
CA LEU A 535 13.67 64.39 17.22
C LEU A 535 14.87 64.79 16.33
N HIS A 536 15.14 64.03 15.26
CA HIS A 536 16.20 64.37 14.32
C HIS A 536 15.90 65.67 13.56
N ALA A 537 14.66 65.88 13.11
CA ALA A 537 14.27 67.11 12.43
C ALA A 537 14.37 68.35 13.35
N THR A 538 13.96 68.23 14.61
CA THR A 538 14.10 69.31 15.60
C THR A 538 15.57 69.60 15.92
N GLN A 539 16.42 68.57 15.99
CA GLN A 539 17.85 68.73 16.19
C GLN A 539 18.53 69.45 15.01
N GLU A 540 18.25 69.05 13.77
CA GLU A 540 18.75 69.74 12.57
C GLU A 540 18.29 71.20 12.51
N GLU A 541 17.04 71.49 12.87
CA GLU A 541 16.54 72.86 12.92
C GLU A 541 17.24 73.71 13.99
N MET A 542 17.49 73.14 15.17
CA MET A 542 18.22 73.79 16.26
C MET A 542 19.67 74.07 15.89
N GLU A 543 20.37 73.11 15.29
CA GLU A 543 21.74 73.29 14.82
C GLU A 543 21.81 74.38 13.75
N ARG A 544 20.89 74.39 12.79
CA ARG A 544 20.80 75.44 11.77
C ARG A 544 20.58 76.81 12.40
N LYS A 545 19.65 76.95 13.35
CA LYS A 545 19.40 78.22 14.05
C LYS A 545 20.61 78.67 14.88
N SER A 546 21.33 77.73 15.47
CA SER A 546 22.57 78.03 16.21
C SER A 546 23.65 78.57 15.28
N LEU A 547 23.87 77.94 14.12
CA LEU A 547 24.82 78.40 13.10
C LEU A 547 24.43 79.77 12.53
N GLU A 548 23.14 79.99 12.28
CA GLU A 548 22.63 81.30 11.83
C GLU A 548 22.86 82.39 12.88
N MET A 549 22.57 82.10 14.15
CA MET A 549 22.82 83.02 15.26
C MET A 549 24.31 83.33 15.44
N GLU A 550 25.18 82.32 15.34
CA GLU A 550 26.64 82.49 15.38
C GLU A 550 27.13 83.37 14.23
N GLY A 551 26.58 83.18 13.03
CA GLY A 551 26.85 84.03 11.86
C GLY A 551 26.43 85.48 12.09
N ILE A 552 25.23 85.72 12.62
CA ILE A 552 24.72 87.06 12.96
C ILE A 552 25.60 87.72 14.03
N MET A 553 25.95 87.00 15.10
CA MET A 553 26.80 87.53 16.17
C MET A 553 28.20 87.89 15.66
N THR A 554 28.78 87.07 14.79
CA THR A 554 30.08 87.35 14.15
C THR A 554 30.01 88.60 13.28
N ALA A 555 28.94 88.78 12.51
CA ALA A 555 28.73 89.98 11.69
C ALA A 555 28.58 91.25 12.57
N LEU A 556 27.86 91.17 13.69
CA LEU A 556 27.73 92.28 14.64
C LEU A 556 29.08 92.61 15.32
N ASP A 557 29.83 91.58 15.74
CA ASP A 557 31.13 91.73 16.41
C ASP A 557 32.20 92.38 15.52
N THR A 558 32.12 92.16 14.20
CA THR A 558 33.09 92.71 13.24
C THR A 558 32.72 94.09 12.69
N SER A 559 31.43 94.44 12.62
CA SER A 559 30.95 95.68 11.99
C SER A 559 30.68 96.83 12.97
N ASN A 560 30.50 96.55 14.27
CA ASN A 560 30.19 97.56 15.28
C ASN A 560 31.27 97.65 16.37
N TYR A 561 31.13 98.63 17.24
CA TYR A 561 31.94 98.78 18.45
C TYR A 561 31.17 98.23 19.64
N ILE A 562 31.59 97.07 20.15
CA ILE A 562 30.86 96.34 21.18
C ILE A 562 31.67 96.27 22.48
N VAL A 563 30.96 96.52 23.59
CA VAL A 563 31.48 96.31 24.95
C VAL A 563 30.42 95.64 25.79
N ILE A 564 30.85 94.67 26.59
CA ILE A 564 30.01 94.06 27.63
C ILE A 564 30.51 94.57 28.98
N TYR A 565 29.59 95.05 29.80
CA TYR A 565 29.85 95.48 31.17
C TYR A 565 29.17 94.55 32.19
N ASP A 566 29.69 94.52 33.41
CA ASP A 566 28.94 94.04 34.56
C ASP A 566 27.89 95.08 35.01
N LEU A 567 27.04 94.72 35.97
CA LEU A 567 25.99 95.62 36.49
C LEU A 567 26.53 96.84 37.25
N SER A 568 27.82 96.83 37.62
CA SER A 568 28.50 97.96 38.26
C SER A 568 29.16 98.92 37.27
N GLY A 569 29.15 98.57 35.98
CA GLY A 569 29.75 99.36 34.90
C GLY A 569 31.21 99.04 34.60
N LYS A 570 31.75 97.92 35.09
CA LYS A 570 33.10 97.46 34.71
C LYS A 570 33.09 96.70 33.41
N VAL A 571 34.09 96.95 32.56
CA VAL A 571 34.25 96.27 31.27
C VAL A 571 34.59 94.79 31.50
N LEU A 572 33.72 93.89 31.02
CA LEU A 572 33.96 92.44 30.99
C LEU A 572 34.60 91.99 29.68
N SER A 573 34.17 92.56 28.56
CA SER A 573 34.70 92.24 27.23
C SER A 573 34.55 93.44 26.29
N ILE A 574 35.45 93.55 25.33
CA ILE A 574 35.45 94.57 24.28
C ILE A 574 35.96 93.93 22.98
N ASN A 575 35.26 94.21 21.88
CA ASN A 575 35.57 93.63 20.58
C ASN A 575 36.76 94.33 19.87
N ASP A 576 37.35 93.64 18.90
CA ASP A 576 38.55 94.10 18.21
C ASP A 576 38.38 95.42 17.43
N PRO A 577 37.26 95.66 16.70
CA PRO A 577 37.04 96.94 16.03
C PRO A 577 37.10 98.13 16.99
N TYR A 578 36.53 97.99 18.19
CA TYR A 578 36.52 99.09 19.16
C TYR A 578 37.91 99.33 19.76
N LEU A 579 38.66 98.28 20.06
CA LEU A 579 40.05 98.39 20.51
C LEU A 579 40.92 99.11 19.48
N LYS A 580 40.78 98.75 18.19
CA LYS A 580 41.49 99.39 17.08
C LYS A 580 41.16 100.87 16.95
N LEU A 581 39.88 101.23 17.06
CA LEU A 581 39.44 102.63 17.03
C LEU A 581 40.06 103.44 18.19
N LEU A 582 40.03 102.89 19.40
CA LEU A 582 40.56 103.57 20.59
C LEU A 582 42.10 103.57 20.65
N GLY A 583 42.77 102.66 19.95
CA GLY A 583 44.23 102.55 19.95
C GLY A 583 44.80 101.96 21.25
N ILE A 584 44.02 101.14 21.96
CA ILE A 584 44.36 100.58 23.28
C ILE A 584 44.36 99.05 23.24
N ARG A 585 45.10 98.40 24.15
CA ARG A 585 45.11 96.93 24.26
C ARG A 585 43.97 96.45 25.16
N ARG A 586 43.45 95.25 24.88
CA ARG A 586 42.36 94.63 25.65
C ARG A 586 42.65 94.59 27.15
N ASP A 587 43.86 94.18 27.53
CA ASP A 587 44.30 94.06 28.93
C ASP A 587 44.32 95.40 29.68
N ASP A 588 44.39 96.52 28.96
CA ASP A 588 44.41 97.87 29.54
C ASP A 588 43.00 98.39 29.85
N VAL A 589 41.93 97.68 29.48
CA VAL A 589 40.54 98.17 29.52
C VAL A 589 39.61 97.22 30.25
N VAL A 590 39.82 95.91 30.10
CA VAL A 590 39.03 94.91 30.83
C VAL A 590 39.25 95.09 32.33
N GLY A 591 38.15 95.13 33.09
CA GLY A 591 38.14 95.37 34.54
C GLY A 591 38.09 96.85 34.96
N LYS A 592 38.36 97.79 34.04
CA LYS A 592 38.19 99.24 34.30
C LYS A 592 36.72 99.62 34.31
N SER A 593 36.38 100.63 35.12
CA SER A 593 35.03 101.19 35.15
C SER A 593 34.80 102.07 33.93
N HIS A 594 33.58 102.06 33.39
CA HIS A 594 33.16 103.00 32.35
C HIS A 594 33.43 104.47 32.73
N SER A 595 33.48 104.80 34.03
CA SER A 595 33.72 106.15 34.54
C SER A 595 35.20 106.56 34.70
N ASP A 596 36.17 105.67 34.50
CA ASP A 596 37.55 105.85 35.01
C ASP A 596 38.28 107.10 34.50
N ASN A 597 37.87 107.67 33.36
CA ASN A 597 38.46 108.88 32.79
C ASN A 597 37.47 110.06 32.67
N LEU A 598 36.30 110.00 33.33
CA LEU A 598 35.29 111.07 33.27
C LEU A 598 35.43 112.04 34.45
N VAL A 599 35.72 113.31 34.15
CA VAL A 599 35.62 114.41 35.13
C VAL A 599 34.22 114.99 35.05
N LEU A 600 33.35 114.60 35.99
CA LEU A 600 31.94 115.00 36.01
C LEU A 600 31.66 116.03 37.11
N ASN A 601 30.92 117.08 36.76
CA ASN A 601 30.32 117.99 37.74
C ASN A 601 29.16 117.31 38.50
N GLU A 602 28.58 117.99 39.49
CA GLU A 602 27.58 117.40 40.38
C GLU A 602 26.30 116.95 39.65
N GLU A 603 25.81 117.76 38.71
CA GLU A 603 24.64 117.44 37.87
C GLU A 603 24.91 116.25 36.93
N GLN A 604 26.06 116.23 36.26
CA GLN A 604 26.48 115.15 35.36
C GLN A 604 26.65 113.83 36.11
N ARG A 605 27.12 113.87 37.36
CA ARG A 605 27.25 112.67 38.20
C ARG A 605 25.89 112.09 38.58
N GLN A 606 24.89 112.92 38.86
CA GLN A 606 23.51 112.45 39.11
C GLN A 606 22.91 111.79 37.88
N ASN A 607 23.07 112.40 36.70
CA ASN A 607 22.59 111.84 35.43
C ASN A 607 23.29 110.51 35.10
N TYR A 608 24.60 110.41 35.33
CA TYR A 608 25.38 109.18 35.15
C TYR A 608 24.89 108.04 36.05
N ASN A 609 24.62 108.32 37.33
CA ASN A 609 24.13 107.31 38.27
C ASN A 609 22.72 106.83 37.90
N ARG A 610 21.83 107.74 37.48
CA ARG A 610 20.49 107.39 36.99
C ARG A 610 20.56 106.54 35.72
N PHE A 611 21.44 106.89 34.78
CA PHE A 611 21.67 106.11 33.55
C PHE A 611 21.98 104.64 33.84
N TRP A 612 22.92 104.35 34.76
CA TRP A 612 23.26 102.97 35.13
C TRP A 612 22.19 102.28 35.98
N GLN A 613 21.41 103.04 36.75
CA GLN A 613 20.28 102.49 37.49
C GLN A 613 19.20 101.99 36.53
N ASP A 614 18.83 102.80 35.54
CA ASP A 614 17.84 102.43 34.53
C ASP A 614 18.26 101.15 33.77
N LEU A 615 19.55 101.00 33.44
CA LEU A 615 20.08 99.79 32.81
C LEU A 615 19.94 98.55 33.71
N ARG A 616 20.15 98.68 35.03
CA ARG A 616 19.93 97.59 35.99
C ARG A 616 18.46 97.23 36.15
N GLU A 617 17.56 98.16 35.89
CA GLU A 617 16.10 97.97 35.92
C GLU A 617 15.54 97.40 34.60
N GLY A 618 16.40 97.12 33.61
CA GLY A 618 15.98 96.54 32.33
C GLY A 618 15.77 97.58 31.22
N ILE A 619 15.96 98.87 31.48
CA ILE A 619 15.64 99.96 30.56
C ILE A 619 16.81 100.20 29.59
N ILE A 620 16.53 100.07 28.29
CA ILE A 620 17.51 100.34 27.23
C ILE A 620 17.81 101.84 27.16
N LYS A 621 19.09 102.19 27.05
CA LYS A 621 19.54 103.57 26.85
C LYS A 621 20.15 103.77 25.48
N LYS A 622 19.80 104.89 24.84
CA LYS A 622 20.34 105.30 23.54
C LYS A 622 20.94 106.68 23.67
N GLU A 623 22.21 106.82 23.31
CA GLU A 623 22.95 108.07 23.42
C GLU A 623 23.56 108.42 22.06
N GLN A 624 23.59 109.70 21.73
CA GLN A 624 24.34 110.24 20.60
C GLN A 624 25.44 111.14 21.14
N ASN A 625 26.67 110.66 21.08
CA ASN A 625 27.80 111.33 21.70
C ASN A 625 28.80 111.77 20.64
N LYS A 626 29.18 113.05 20.69
CA LYS A 626 30.34 113.55 19.96
C LYS A 626 31.59 113.25 20.79
N VAL A 627 32.48 112.43 20.26
CA VAL A 627 33.70 111.98 20.95
C VAL A 627 34.93 112.34 20.13
N HIS A 628 36.03 112.63 20.82
CA HIS A 628 37.31 112.90 20.20
C HIS A 628 38.25 111.73 20.51
N ILE A 629 38.57 110.94 19.49
CA ILE A 629 39.40 109.74 19.63
C ILE A 629 40.61 109.91 18.70
N ASN A 630 41.82 109.81 19.27
CA ASN A 630 43.08 109.89 18.52
C ASN A 630 43.22 111.14 17.60
N GLY A 631 42.74 112.29 18.06
CA GLY A 631 42.84 113.56 17.33
C GLY A 631 41.77 113.78 16.25
N LYS A 632 40.83 112.84 16.07
CA LYS A 632 39.72 112.93 15.12
C LYS A 632 38.37 112.97 15.86
N GLU A 633 37.46 113.81 15.38
CA GLU A 633 36.08 113.87 15.89
C GLU A 633 35.22 112.78 15.27
N TYR A 634 34.44 112.12 16.11
CA TYR A 634 33.45 111.12 15.72
C TYR A 634 32.10 111.44 16.36
N TRP A 635 31.01 111.23 15.62
CA TRP A 635 29.67 111.10 16.18
C TRP A 635 29.34 109.63 16.35
N MET A 636 29.10 109.21 17.59
CA MET A 636 28.75 107.82 17.92
C MET A 636 27.28 107.72 18.27
N GLN A 637 26.57 106.82 17.60
CA GLN A 637 25.29 106.33 18.10
C GLN A 637 25.57 105.13 19.00
N GLU A 638 25.17 105.20 20.26
CA GLU A 638 25.40 104.16 21.24
C GLU A 638 24.07 103.63 21.78
N THR A 639 23.94 102.32 21.91
CA THR A 639 22.80 101.66 22.56
C THR A 639 23.31 100.71 23.64
N TYR A 640 22.82 100.89 24.86
CA TYR A 640 23.13 100.08 26.03
C TYR A 640 21.87 99.27 26.39
N GLY A 641 21.98 97.95 26.38
CA GLY A 641 20.88 97.02 26.65
C GLY A 641 21.27 95.96 27.68
N PRO A 642 20.40 95.65 28.66
CA PRO A 642 20.66 94.57 29.60
C PRO A 642 20.52 93.19 28.95
N ILE A 643 21.43 92.28 29.28
CA ILE A 643 21.32 90.84 28.99
C ILE A 643 20.71 90.18 30.22
N PHE A 644 19.65 89.40 29.99
CA PHE A 644 18.87 88.71 31.03
C PHE A 644 19.29 87.25 31.18
N ASP A 645 19.20 86.72 32.39
CA ASP A 645 19.34 85.29 32.65
C ASP A 645 18.04 84.51 32.36
N SER A 646 18.04 83.18 32.60
CA SER A 646 16.87 82.31 32.40
C SER A 646 15.69 82.63 33.33
N TYR A 647 15.89 83.49 34.34
CA TYR A 647 14.84 83.95 35.26
C TYR A 647 14.38 85.38 34.95
N GLY A 648 14.87 85.98 33.85
CA GLY A 648 14.48 87.32 33.42
C GLY A 648 15.14 88.46 34.20
N LYS A 649 16.22 88.20 34.94
CA LYS A 649 16.95 89.24 35.68
C LYS A 649 18.16 89.74 34.88
N PRO A 650 18.37 91.06 34.74
CA PRO A 650 19.59 91.60 34.15
C PRO A 650 20.85 91.11 34.88
N TYR A 651 21.84 90.59 34.16
CA TYR A 651 23.13 90.16 34.76
C TYR A 651 24.37 90.74 34.07
N LYS A 652 24.23 91.29 32.86
CA LYS A 652 25.27 92.02 32.11
C LYS A 652 24.65 93.18 31.33
N ILE A 653 25.43 94.17 30.94
CA ILE A 653 25.00 95.25 30.04
C ILE A 653 25.79 95.16 28.73
N PHE A 654 25.10 95.02 27.62
CA PHE A 654 25.65 95.05 26.27
C PHE A 654 25.57 96.47 25.71
N LYS A 655 26.71 97.02 25.31
CA LYS A 655 26.79 98.25 24.53
C LYS A 655 27.15 97.90 23.09
N VAL A 656 26.39 98.43 22.15
CA VAL A 656 26.77 98.53 20.74
C VAL A 656 26.84 100.00 20.35
N ALA A 657 27.92 100.37 19.66
CA ALA A 657 28.11 101.70 19.12
C ALA A 657 28.55 101.62 17.66
N TYR A 658 28.16 102.61 16.87
CA TYR A 658 28.60 102.75 15.49
C TYR A 658 28.79 104.22 15.12
N ASP A 659 29.72 104.47 14.19
CA ASP A 659 30.08 105.80 13.71
C ASP A 659 29.00 106.34 12.76
N ILE A 660 28.40 107.48 13.11
CA ILE A 660 27.41 108.20 12.31
C ILE A 660 27.93 109.54 11.80
N SER A 661 29.25 109.80 11.87
CA SER A 661 29.86 111.08 11.50
C SER A 661 29.50 111.51 10.08
N GLU A 662 29.57 110.59 9.12
CA GLU A 662 29.19 110.84 7.72
C GLU A 662 27.69 111.20 7.61
N ASN A 663 26.82 110.45 8.30
CA ASN A 663 25.37 110.69 8.26
C ASN A 663 25.00 112.07 8.82
N VAL A 664 25.61 112.47 9.93
CA VAL A 664 25.39 113.78 10.55
C VAL A 664 25.89 114.90 9.62
N TYR A 665 27.08 114.74 9.03
CA TYR A 665 27.64 115.72 8.10
C TYR A 665 26.81 115.87 6.82
N GLN A 666 26.32 114.76 6.25
CA GLN A 666 25.43 114.79 5.08
C GLN A 666 24.08 115.42 5.39
N SER A 667 23.49 115.14 6.57
CA SER A 667 22.22 115.74 6.98
C SER A 667 22.32 117.26 7.11
N GLN A 668 23.40 117.76 7.73
CA GLN A 668 23.68 119.21 7.82
C GLN A 668 23.84 119.85 6.44
N LYS A 669 24.49 119.16 5.50
CA LYS A 669 24.62 119.63 4.11
C LYS A 669 23.28 119.64 3.37
N LEU A 670 22.41 118.65 3.62
CA LEU A 670 21.09 118.56 3.00
C LEU A 670 20.15 119.67 3.50
N GLU A 671 20.15 119.95 4.80
CA GLU A 671 19.35 121.03 5.38
C GLU A 671 19.72 122.40 4.78
N GLU A 672 21.01 122.65 4.58
CA GLU A 672 21.47 123.88 3.93
C GLU A 672 21.04 123.96 2.45
N GLN A 673 21.06 122.83 1.72
CA GLN A 673 20.53 122.77 0.35
C GLN A 673 19.01 123.00 0.32
N GLN A 674 18.27 122.43 1.27
CA GLN A 674 16.83 122.56 1.37
C GLN A 674 16.41 124.01 1.63
N ARG A 675 17.12 124.71 2.52
CA ARG A 675 16.93 126.15 2.77
C ARG A 675 17.13 127.01 1.52
N ILE A 676 18.09 126.65 0.65
CA ILE A 676 18.31 127.33 -0.64
C ILE A 676 17.16 127.02 -1.63
N ILE A 677 16.72 125.76 -1.70
CA ILE A 677 15.62 125.33 -2.58
C ILE A 677 14.30 126.01 -2.21
N GLU A 678 13.97 126.11 -0.92
CA GLU A 678 12.74 126.76 -0.45
C GLU A 678 12.67 128.24 -0.86
N LYS A 679 13.80 128.96 -0.78
CA LYS A 679 13.89 130.33 -1.29
C LYS A 679 13.61 130.41 -2.80
N ASN A 680 14.15 129.50 -3.59
CA ASN A 680 13.93 129.46 -5.04
C ASN A 680 12.49 129.07 -5.41
N ILE A 681 11.85 128.18 -4.66
CA ILE A 681 10.44 127.78 -4.86
C ILE A 681 9.52 129.00 -4.68
N GLN A 682 9.80 129.84 -3.68
CA GLN A 682 9.01 131.04 -3.42
C GLN A 682 9.07 132.02 -4.62
N GLU A 683 10.27 132.29 -5.15
CA GLU A 683 10.48 133.16 -6.32
C GLU A 683 9.85 132.59 -7.60
N LEU A 684 9.86 131.26 -7.77
CA LEU A 684 9.24 130.58 -8.91
C LEU A 684 7.70 130.66 -8.87
N ASN A 685 7.10 130.52 -7.69
CA ASN A 685 5.65 130.58 -7.53
C ASN A 685 5.07 131.96 -7.89
N ASP A 686 5.76 133.03 -7.50
CA ASP A 686 5.37 134.40 -7.85
C ASP A 686 5.44 134.65 -9.37
N SER A 687 6.45 134.08 -10.03
CA SER A 687 6.59 134.14 -11.49
C SER A 687 5.49 133.34 -12.21
N LYS A 688 5.13 132.16 -11.69
CA LYS A 688 4.10 131.28 -12.26
C LYS A 688 2.70 131.92 -12.20
N LEU A 689 2.36 132.58 -11.11
CA LEU A 689 1.08 133.30 -10.94
C LEU A 689 0.91 134.43 -11.96
N LYS A 690 2.00 135.11 -12.33
CA LYS A 690 1.99 136.19 -13.33
C LYS A 690 1.69 135.68 -14.75
N VAL A 691 2.31 134.56 -15.14
CA VAL A 691 2.07 133.91 -16.45
C VAL A 691 0.65 133.37 -16.54
N LEU A 692 0.14 132.74 -15.47
CA LEU A 692 -1.20 132.17 -15.47
C LEU A 692 -2.29 133.24 -15.68
N ARG A 693 -2.14 134.43 -15.09
CA ARG A 693 -3.05 135.56 -15.33
C ARG A 693 -3.10 135.98 -16.81
N GLN A 694 -1.94 136.10 -17.46
CA GLN A 694 -1.89 136.46 -18.88
C GLN A 694 -2.55 135.41 -19.78
N SER A 695 -2.41 134.12 -19.44
CA SER A 695 -3.07 133.03 -20.19
C SER A 695 -4.59 133.14 -20.15
N VAL A 696 -5.16 133.38 -18.96
CA VAL A 696 -6.62 133.50 -18.79
C VAL A 696 -7.18 134.72 -19.54
N GLU A 697 -6.47 135.85 -19.52
CA GLU A 697 -6.89 137.04 -20.28
C GLU A 697 -6.87 136.78 -21.81
N MET A 698 -5.85 136.08 -22.31
CA MET A 698 -5.73 135.75 -23.74
C MET A 698 -6.85 134.82 -24.23
N GLU A 699 -7.22 133.81 -23.44
CA GLU A 699 -8.36 132.95 -23.76
C GLU A 699 -9.68 133.75 -23.85
N GLY A 700 -9.88 134.71 -22.95
CA GLY A 700 -11.02 135.61 -22.99
C GLY A 700 -11.12 136.42 -24.29
N TYR A 701 -10.00 136.95 -24.78
CA TYR A 701 -9.96 137.68 -26.05
C TYR A 701 -10.26 136.77 -27.26
N VAL A 702 -9.66 135.58 -27.31
CA VAL A 702 -9.88 134.63 -28.41
C VAL A 702 -11.35 134.22 -28.50
N GLN A 703 -12.00 133.94 -27.36
CA GLN A 703 -13.41 133.56 -27.33
C GLN A 703 -14.34 134.70 -27.79
N ALA A 704 -14.04 135.95 -27.40
CA ALA A 704 -14.81 137.12 -27.86
C ALA A 704 -14.72 137.30 -29.38
N ILE A 705 -13.52 137.18 -29.96
CA ILE A 705 -13.30 137.26 -31.41
C ILE A 705 -14.04 136.15 -32.14
N ASN A 706 -13.92 134.91 -31.67
CA ASN A 706 -14.53 133.74 -32.29
C ASN A 706 -16.07 133.81 -32.33
N ASN A 707 -16.70 134.51 -31.39
CA ASN A 707 -18.15 134.70 -31.38
C ASN A 707 -18.65 135.84 -32.29
N ALA A 708 -17.82 136.86 -32.52
CA ALA A 708 -18.20 138.08 -33.21
C ALA A 708 -17.97 138.01 -34.73
N LEU A 709 -16.84 137.46 -35.17
CA LEU A 709 -16.44 137.50 -36.58
C LEU A 709 -16.70 136.16 -37.27
N PRO A 710 -17.48 136.12 -38.37
CA PRO A 710 -17.61 134.93 -39.20
C PRO A 710 -16.26 134.43 -39.70
N SER A 711 -15.82 133.24 -39.24
CA SER A 711 -14.57 132.65 -39.71
C SER A 711 -14.63 131.15 -39.99
N ILE A 712 -13.79 130.75 -40.93
CA ILE A 712 -13.47 129.37 -41.26
C ILE A 712 -11.96 129.19 -41.10
N GLU A 713 -11.52 128.08 -40.53
CA GLU A 713 -10.12 127.69 -40.57
C GLU A 713 -9.90 126.55 -41.54
N TYR A 714 -8.79 126.62 -42.24
CA TYR A 714 -8.32 125.64 -43.19
C TYR A 714 -6.96 125.08 -42.74
N ASP A 715 -6.72 123.82 -43.06
CA ASP A 715 -5.36 123.31 -43.10
C ASP A 715 -4.57 123.94 -44.26
N LEU A 716 -3.27 123.63 -44.35
CA LEU A 716 -2.41 124.17 -45.39
C LEU A 716 -2.80 123.74 -46.81
N HIS A 717 -3.59 122.68 -46.96
CA HIS A 717 -4.05 122.17 -48.26
C HIS A 717 -5.45 122.69 -48.63
N GLY A 718 -6.01 123.59 -47.81
CA GLY A 718 -7.31 124.20 -48.05
C GLY A 718 -8.50 123.34 -47.64
N LYS A 719 -8.31 122.31 -46.82
CA LYS A 719 -9.39 121.55 -46.21
C LYS A 719 -9.96 122.30 -45.02
N ILE A 720 -11.27 122.39 -44.90
CA ILE A 720 -11.93 123.06 -43.78
C ILE A 720 -11.79 122.21 -42.51
N ILE A 721 -11.10 122.76 -41.52
CA ILE A 721 -10.84 122.11 -40.22
C ILE A 721 -11.65 122.71 -39.06
N PHE A 722 -12.15 123.94 -39.22
CA PHE A 722 -13.02 124.56 -38.22
C PHE A 722 -13.93 125.61 -38.85
N ILE A 723 -15.15 125.71 -38.33
CA ILE A 723 -16.12 126.74 -38.73
C ILE A 723 -16.80 127.28 -37.49
N ASN A 724 -16.62 128.57 -37.21
CA ASN A 724 -17.23 129.14 -36.02
C ASN A 724 -18.74 129.37 -36.17
N ASP A 725 -19.44 129.58 -35.05
CA ASP A 725 -20.88 129.78 -35.06
C ASP A 725 -21.28 131.08 -35.76
N ALA A 726 -20.43 132.11 -35.71
CA ALA A 726 -20.64 133.36 -36.43
C ALA A 726 -20.68 133.14 -37.95
N TYR A 727 -19.82 132.26 -38.47
CA TYR A 727 -19.84 131.87 -39.87
C TYR A 727 -21.11 131.11 -40.22
N MET A 728 -21.56 130.17 -39.40
CA MET A 728 -22.82 129.48 -39.69
C MET A 728 -24.03 130.43 -39.70
N ARG A 729 -24.05 131.46 -38.84
CA ARG A 729 -25.07 132.52 -38.91
C ARG A 729 -24.95 133.35 -40.18
N PHE A 730 -23.74 133.68 -40.61
CA PHE A 730 -23.47 134.39 -41.86
C PHE A 730 -23.87 133.56 -43.09
N ALA A 731 -23.45 132.30 -43.16
CA ALA A 731 -23.71 131.37 -44.25
C ALA A 731 -25.21 131.11 -44.47
N ARG A 732 -26.01 131.08 -43.39
CA ARG A 732 -27.47 130.93 -43.47
C ARG A 732 -28.17 132.03 -44.27
N LYS A 733 -27.55 133.22 -44.42
CA LYS A 733 -28.08 134.27 -45.33
C LYS A 733 -28.10 133.79 -46.78
N PHE A 734 -27.23 132.84 -47.14
CA PHE A 734 -27.07 132.35 -48.52
C PHE A 734 -27.85 131.06 -48.82
N GLY A 735 -28.65 130.57 -47.87
CA GLY A 735 -29.45 129.35 -48.01
C GLY A 735 -29.27 128.38 -46.84
N PRO A 736 -30.05 127.29 -46.80
CA PRO A 736 -29.94 126.28 -45.76
C PRO A 736 -28.68 125.43 -45.95
N ILE A 737 -27.59 125.81 -45.28
CA ILE A 737 -26.32 125.08 -45.26
C ILE A 737 -26.07 124.58 -43.83
N LYS A 738 -25.79 123.30 -43.63
CA LYS A 738 -25.38 122.75 -42.33
C LYS A 738 -23.86 122.75 -42.20
N ARG A 739 -23.37 122.79 -40.96
CA ARG A 739 -21.93 122.78 -40.68
C ARG A 739 -21.30 121.48 -41.18
N GLU A 740 -21.96 120.34 -40.93
CA GLU A 740 -21.49 119.02 -41.39
C GLU A 740 -21.29 118.95 -42.91
N ASP A 741 -22.07 119.71 -43.69
CA ASP A 741 -21.97 119.70 -45.15
C ASP A 741 -20.68 120.38 -45.66
N LEU A 742 -20.10 121.27 -44.84
CA LEU A 742 -18.90 122.04 -45.16
C LEU A 742 -17.63 121.48 -44.49
N MET A 743 -17.76 120.82 -43.34
CA MET A 743 -16.62 120.24 -42.64
C MET A 743 -15.93 119.19 -43.50
N ASP A 744 -14.60 119.12 -43.41
CA ASP A 744 -13.75 118.20 -44.17
C ASP A 744 -13.76 118.36 -45.70
N LYS A 745 -14.45 119.37 -46.21
CA LYS A 745 -14.45 119.73 -47.63
C LYS A 745 -13.28 120.64 -47.96
N TYR A 746 -12.82 120.60 -49.20
CA TYR A 746 -11.79 121.50 -49.67
C TYR A 746 -12.40 122.83 -50.10
N HIS A 747 -11.64 123.91 -49.97
CA HIS A 747 -12.08 125.26 -50.33
C HIS A 747 -12.67 125.34 -51.75
N HIS A 748 -12.14 124.57 -52.70
CA HIS A 748 -12.64 124.55 -54.07
C HIS A 748 -14.00 123.86 -54.27
N ASP A 749 -14.44 123.01 -53.33
CA ASP A 749 -15.62 122.16 -53.50
C ASP A 749 -16.96 122.92 -53.52
N PHE A 750 -17.02 124.18 -53.07
CA PHE A 750 -18.30 124.87 -52.80
C PHE A 750 -18.50 126.24 -53.44
N LEU A 751 -17.44 126.94 -53.83
CA LEU A 751 -17.51 128.39 -54.07
C LEU A 751 -16.77 128.90 -55.31
N ILE A 752 -16.02 128.04 -56.00
CA ILE A 752 -15.31 128.41 -57.23
C ILE A 752 -15.60 127.39 -58.33
N SER A 753 -15.59 127.83 -59.59
CA SER A 753 -15.82 126.94 -60.74
C SER A 753 -14.66 125.96 -60.90
N ASP A 754 -14.94 124.74 -61.38
CA ASP A 754 -13.93 123.71 -61.63
C ASP A 754 -12.75 124.26 -62.47
N ASP A 755 -13.04 125.07 -63.50
CA ASP A 755 -12.01 125.72 -64.33
C ASP A 755 -11.06 126.66 -63.55
N TYR A 756 -11.53 127.29 -62.46
CA TYR A 756 -10.69 128.15 -61.62
C TYR A 756 -9.94 127.32 -60.57
N ALA A 757 -10.55 126.26 -60.03
CA ALA A 757 -9.90 125.35 -59.10
C ALA A 757 -8.64 124.71 -59.71
N ASP A 758 -8.66 124.40 -61.01
CA ASP A 758 -7.51 123.86 -61.75
C ASP A 758 -6.54 124.92 -62.29
N SER A 759 -6.84 126.21 -62.10
CA SER A 759 -6.03 127.30 -62.64
C SER A 759 -4.70 127.50 -61.90
N GLU A 760 -3.70 128.04 -62.61
CA GLU A 760 -2.41 128.42 -62.01
C GLU A 760 -2.57 129.51 -60.94
N ASP A 761 -3.56 130.40 -61.11
CA ASP A 761 -3.86 131.48 -60.16
C ASP A 761 -4.35 130.95 -58.82
N TYR A 762 -5.19 129.90 -58.82
CA TYR A 762 -5.66 129.26 -57.58
C TYR A 762 -4.53 128.56 -56.82
N ARG A 763 -3.58 127.95 -57.54
CA ARG A 763 -2.39 127.34 -56.92
C ARG A 763 -1.49 128.40 -56.27
N LYS A 764 -1.22 129.51 -56.98
CA LYS A 764 -0.47 130.66 -56.45
C LYS A 764 -1.14 131.27 -55.23
N PHE A 765 -2.47 131.31 -55.19
CA PHE A 765 -3.22 131.77 -54.02
C PHE A 765 -2.89 130.95 -52.76
N TRP A 766 -2.92 129.61 -52.85
CA TRP A 766 -2.58 128.74 -51.71
C TRP A 766 -1.08 128.73 -51.40
N GLU A 767 -0.20 128.77 -52.40
CA GLU A 767 1.25 128.92 -52.17
C GLU A 767 1.58 130.22 -51.44
N GLY A 768 0.91 131.33 -51.79
CA GLY A 768 1.03 132.60 -51.09
C GLY A 768 0.60 132.50 -49.62
N LEU A 769 -0.52 131.85 -49.35
CA LEU A 769 -1.00 131.60 -48.00
C LEU A 769 -0.03 130.74 -47.18
N GLN A 770 0.50 129.66 -47.77
CA GLN A 770 1.50 128.81 -47.13
C GLN A 770 2.83 129.56 -46.87
N ALA A 771 3.20 130.50 -47.74
CA ALA A 771 4.34 131.39 -47.54
C ALA A 771 4.09 132.50 -46.50
N GLY A 772 2.88 132.57 -45.91
CA GLY A 772 2.52 133.54 -44.88
C GLY A 772 1.98 134.86 -45.42
N GLN A 773 1.64 134.95 -46.70
CA GLN A 773 1.03 136.14 -47.31
C GLN A 773 -0.49 136.14 -47.10
N VAL A 774 -1.06 137.28 -46.69
CA VAL A 774 -2.52 137.46 -46.55
C VAL A 774 -3.14 137.63 -47.93
N GLN A 775 -4.22 136.92 -48.19
CA GLN A 775 -4.98 137.04 -49.45
C GLN A 775 -6.37 137.62 -49.17
N VAL A 776 -6.84 138.49 -50.05
CA VAL A 776 -8.16 139.12 -49.93
C VAL A 776 -8.94 138.92 -51.22
N ILE A 777 -10.15 138.38 -51.11
CA ILE A 777 -11.04 138.13 -52.24
C ILE A 777 -12.34 138.89 -52.01
N GLU A 778 -12.78 139.66 -53.00
CA GLU A 778 -14.13 140.21 -53.06
C GLU A 778 -14.95 139.45 -54.10
N SER A 779 -16.12 138.96 -53.70
CA SER A 779 -17.03 138.27 -54.59
C SER A 779 -18.46 138.81 -54.45
N GLN A 780 -19.18 138.78 -55.56
CA GLN A 780 -20.58 139.19 -55.64
C GLN A 780 -21.46 137.95 -55.81
N LYS A 781 -22.47 137.79 -54.94
CA LYS A 781 -23.44 136.69 -55.02
C LYS A 781 -24.86 137.23 -55.20
N LYS A 782 -25.54 136.83 -56.29
CA LYS A 782 -26.95 137.14 -56.54
C LYS A 782 -27.86 136.08 -55.91
N MET A 783 -28.86 136.49 -55.13
CA MET A 783 -29.84 135.62 -54.49
C MET A 783 -31.22 136.28 -54.38
N ASN A 784 -32.27 135.60 -54.88
CA ASN A 784 -33.68 135.98 -54.75
C ASN A 784 -33.92 137.50 -54.89
N ASP A 785 -33.55 138.04 -56.06
CA ASP A 785 -33.60 139.45 -56.48
C ASP A 785 -32.73 140.46 -55.71
N LYS A 786 -31.83 140.01 -54.82
CA LYS A 786 -30.84 140.86 -54.14
C LYS A 786 -29.39 140.41 -54.42
N THR A 787 -28.50 141.37 -54.52
CA THR A 787 -27.06 141.14 -54.69
C THR A 787 -26.33 141.40 -53.38
N ILE A 788 -25.56 140.43 -52.89
CA ILE A 788 -24.73 140.54 -51.69
C ILE A 788 -23.26 140.55 -52.11
N TRP A 789 -22.48 141.49 -51.59
CA TRP A 789 -21.03 141.55 -51.76
C TRP A 789 -20.32 141.03 -50.51
N ILE A 790 -19.38 140.12 -50.71
CA ILE A 790 -18.61 139.50 -49.62
C ILE A 790 -17.14 139.82 -49.83
N ARG A 791 -16.48 140.31 -48.78
CA ARG A 791 -15.01 140.40 -48.71
C ARG A 791 -14.50 139.32 -47.77
N GLU A 792 -13.54 138.55 -48.26
CA GLU A 792 -12.94 137.43 -47.57
C GLU A 792 -11.46 137.70 -47.34
N PHE A 793 -11.00 137.59 -46.09
CA PHE A 793 -9.59 137.74 -45.73
C PHE A 793 -9.05 136.40 -45.29
N TYR A 794 -8.09 135.84 -46.02
CA TYR A 794 -7.40 134.59 -45.68
C TYR A 794 -6.07 134.96 -45.02
N THR A 795 -5.94 134.65 -43.73
CA THR A 795 -4.81 135.04 -42.89
C THR A 795 -4.06 133.80 -42.39
N PRO A 796 -2.78 133.63 -42.78
CA PRO A 796 -1.93 132.56 -42.27
C PRO A 796 -1.60 132.72 -40.79
N VAL A 797 -1.73 131.65 -40.01
CA VAL A 797 -1.35 131.60 -38.59
C VAL A 797 -0.03 130.85 -38.46
N LYS A 798 0.95 131.50 -37.82
CA LYS A 798 2.31 130.99 -37.63
C LYS A 798 2.52 130.44 -36.23
N ASP A 799 3.39 129.44 -36.11
CA ASP A 799 3.89 128.92 -34.83
C ASP A 799 5.09 129.73 -34.30
N GLU A 800 5.65 129.29 -33.18
CA GLU A 800 6.85 129.88 -32.53
C GLU A 800 8.13 129.83 -33.37
N ARG A 801 8.15 129.09 -34.48
CA ARG A 801 9.24 129.03 -35.45
C ARG A 801 8.94 129.82 -36.73
N GLU A 802 7.90 130.65 -36.69
CA GLU A 802 7.37 131.44 -37.80
C GLU A 802 6.84 130.61 -38.99
N GLN A 803 6.59 129.30 -38.79
CA GLN A 803 6.04 128.44 -39.83
C GLN A 803 4.52 128.50 -39.81
N VAL A 804 3.92 128.70 -40.99
CA VAL A 804 2.46 128.69 -41.13
C VAL A 804 1.96 127.28 -40.90
N PHE A 805 0.97 127.11 -40.01
CA PHE A 805 0.39 125.79 -39.73
C PHE A 805 -1.11 125.71 -40.04
N LYS A 806 -1.81 126.85 -40.15
CA LYS A 806 -3.21 126.91 -40.58
C LYS A 806 -3.55 128.26 -41.20
N ILE A 807 -4.64 128.33 -41.94
CA ILE A 807 -5.17 129.57 -42.54
C ILE A 807 -6.53 129.87 -41.93
N ILE A 808 -6.74 131.09 -41.43
CA ILE A 808 -8.07 131.54 -40.98
C ILE A 808 -8.63 132.50 -42.01
N ARG A 809 -9.83 132.21 -42.51
CA ARG A 809 -10.61 133.11 -43.34
C ARG A 809 -11.65 133.85 -42.52
N PHE A 810 -11.70 135.16 -42.66
CA PHE A 810 -12.80 135.99 -42.16
C PHE A 810 -13.70 136.47 -43.29
N ASN A 811 -15.01 136.45 -43.05
CA ASN A 811 -16.01 136.86 -44.03
C ASN A 811 -16.73 138.12 -43.57
N PHE A 812 -16.77 139.14 -44.45
CA PHE A 812 -17.46 140.40 -44.21
C PHE A 812 -18.50 140.65 -45.30
N ASP A 813 -19.72 141.00 -44.88
CA ASP A 813 -20.76 141.53 -45.76
C ASP A 813 -20.44 143.01 -46.04
N ILE A 814 -20.07 143.33 -47.26
CA ILE A 814 -19.72 144.70 -47.69
C ILE A 814 -20.74 145.27 -48.66
N THR A 815 -21.94 144.68 -48.72
CA THR A 815 -22.99 145.07 -49.67
C THR A 815 -23.35 146.55 -49.58
N ASP A 816 -23.59 147.05 -48.37
CA ASP A 816 -23.93 148.46 -48.16
C ASP A 816 -22.77 149.40 -48.53
N GLN A 817 -21.51 148.96 -48.31
CA GLN A 817 -20.34 149.72 -48.74
C GLN A 817 -20.26 149.82 -50.27
N LYS A 818 -20.49 148.71 -50.98
CA LYS A 818 -20.45 148.68 -52.45
C LYS A 818 -21.58 149.46 -53.10
N ILE A 819 -22.80 149.37 -52.58
CA ILE A 819 -23.94 150.17 -53.06
C ILE A 819 -23.62 151.67 -52.91
N ASN A 820 -23.04 152.08 -51.79
CA ASN A 820 -22.66 153.47 -51.57
C ASN A 820 -21.50 153.92 -52.47
N GLU A 821 -20.50 153.05 -52.72
CA GLU A 821 -19.43 153.33 -53.69
C GLU A 821 -19.97 153.51 -55.11
N GLU A 822 -20.85 152.62 -55.57
CA GLU A 822 -21.45 152.72 -56.91
C GLU A 822 -22.29 154.00 -57.05
N ALA A 823 -23.14 154.32 -56.05
CA ALA A 823 -23.91 155.56 -56.05
C ALA A 823 -23.01 156.81 -56.06
N LYS A 824 -21.88 156.77 -55.35
CA LYS A 824 -20.90 157.86 -55.34
C LYS A 824 -20.18 157.99 -56.69
N ASN A 825 -19.74 156.89 -57.28
CA ASN A 825 -19.08 156.91 -58.58
C ASN A 825 -20.02 157.44 -59.68
N GLU A 826 -21.29 157.04 -59.67
CA GLU A 826 -22.29 157.55 -60.61
C GLU A 826 -22.55 159.06 -60.45
N LEU A 827 -22.48 159.55 -59.21
CA LEU A 827 -22.54 160.98 -58.91
C LEU A 827 -21.29 161.73 -59.39
N ASP A 828 -20.10 161.18 -59.13
CA ASP A 828 -18.82 161.76 -59.54
C ASP A 828 -18.68 161.83 -61.07
N ASP A 829 -19.18 160.82 -61.80
CA ASP A 829 -19.23 160.83 -63.26
C ASP A 829 -20.21 161.89 -63.80
N LYS A 830 -21.39 162.05 -63.17
CA LYS A 830 -22.32 163.15 -63.50
C LYS A 830 -21.71 164.52 -63.24
N ILE A 831 -20.96 164.68 -62.14
CA ILE A 831 -20.25 165.92 -61.80
C ILE A 831 -19.17 166.20 -62.84
N LYS A 832 -18.37 165.21 -63.23
CA LYS A 832 -17.34 165.37 -64.29
C LYS A 832 -17.93 165.75 -65.64
N ASP A 833 -19.07 165.19 -66.05
CA ASP A 833 -19.73 165.58 -67.30
C ASP A 833 -20.22 167.04 -67.27
N LEU A 834 -20.76 167.48 -66.13
CA LEU A 834 -21.16 168.87 -65.90
C LEU A 834 -19.96 169.82 -65.92
N GLU A 835 -18.87 169.48 -65.22
CA GLU A 835 -17.63 170.28 -65.20
C GLU A 835 -17.01 170.39 -66.60
N LYS A 836 -17.05 169.31 -67.39
CA LYS A 836 -16.54 169.32 -68.78
C LYS A 836 -17.36 170.23 -69.69
N LYS A 837 -18.69 170.25 -69.53
CA LYS A 837 -19.59 171.20 -70.23
C LYS A 837 -19.32 172.64 -69.79
N LEU A 838 -19.08 172.87 -68.51
CA LEU A 838 -18.79 174.20 -67.97
C LEU A 838 -17.43 174.74 -68.46
N ALA A 839 -16.38 173.91 -68.44
CA ALA A 839 -15.03 174.28 -68.90
C ALA A 839 -14.95 174.61 -70.40
N GLN A 840 -15.84 174.06 -71.24
CA GLN A 840 -15.94 174.44 -72.66
C GLN A 840 -16.57 175.84 -72.87
N GLN A 841 -17.46 176.29 -71.99
CA GLN A 841 -18.02 177.64 -72.06
C GLN A 841 -16.99 178.70 -71.65
N THR A 842 -16.20 178.44 -70.60
CA THR A 842 -15.25 179.42 -70.07
C THR A 842 -13.99 179.60 -70.93
N LYS A 843 -13.67 178.65 -71.83
CA LYS A 843 -12.57 178.81 -72.82
C LYS A 843 -12.97 179.65 -74.05
N LYS A 844 -14.24 180.04 -74.18
CA LYS A 844 -14.77 180.86 -75.29
C LYS A 844 -15.02 182.33 -74.91
N GLN A 845 -14.85 182.69 -73.63
CA GLN A 845 -14.70 184.06 -73.13
C GLN A 845 -13.23 184.32 -72.83
#